data_AF-A0AAP0N0E1-F1
#
_entry.id   AF-A0AAP0N0E1-F1
#
_cell.length_a   1.000
_cell.length_b   1.000
_cell.length_c   1.000
_cell.angle_alpha   90.00
_cell.angle_beta   90.00
_cell.angle_gamma   90.00
#
_symmetry.space_group_name_H-M   'P 1'
#
loop_
_entity.id
_entity.type
_entity.pdbx_description
1 polymer ?
#
loop_
_entity_poly.entity_id
_entity_poly.type
_entity_poly.pdbx_seq_one_letter_code
_entity_poly.pdbx_strand_id
1 'polypeptide(L)'
;MSFEQRKAATLASLSSSATDKSPKGTLDTPIIPLLNAINSHPNYYTTSSCSGRVSIFSHPVNKPKGGTWLFITHDPADVDSVLSLLFFPTHTTPSSPTRDQLVFRFEPLIVAVECRDVESAEALVSIAVSSGLRESGVTSVKKRVIVGIRCSLRLEVPLGESGNVLVSQDYVRFLVGIANQKLEANSRRIDGFLQAFNFMVGSSVSSKDEHQNCGDLTKNVDGPPGVPSCGLSVSRIVIAGEPVEKLFLWGHSACILGNSINDSQILVFGGFGGMGRHARRNDLFLLDPLQGTIKAIHTEGSPSPRLGHTSSLIGDHMFIIGGRADPLNILSDVWVFNMAKSKWTLLECSGSVFQPRHRHAAAVIGSKIYVFGGLNNDTIFSSLHVLDTDTLQWKELLINGEGPCARHSHSMLAYGSRLYMFGGYNGEKALGDLYTFDVHTCLWKKEDIAARSPHARFSHTMFLYKNYLGLFGGCPVRQNYQELSLLDLQLHIWKHVKLNYVCKELFVRSTANVVDDDLIMIGGGAACYAFGTKFSEPVKINLSSVPLMSLDDCNIPPEMGEKLVTHHYEGVTGEKNVNFQALELGNTQTLTESSDFNSEAKHPVNDGHQMAASHWVVELDKKYAKFGKDILKKFGWLDLGRKPHQQEDGKRICFPVTEKFCAIFQEKQLHSGGESEGLNTIDLSKPYTGGVLLDETSCATALHFLKECGATKQMDEAVEVKRAPKSPFKAMTEAVASLIEQKGLSARLLEQLPSRFVPHNFASSVVVCLLKMGHMVILSKIYGSLCGSNGHDLLTSFVSIRWERLGDIVVLPVTSFKDPVWDSIGGELWPAVAKILNTSRLARQGRVAPTGTRDSALEILVGDNGWVKHCENGILYSFDATKCMFSWGNLSEKLRMARLDCKDEVIVDLFAGIGYFVLPFLVRAKARLVYACEWNPCAVEALKHNLQANSVSDHCIVLEGDNRFTAPKGVANRVCLGLIPTSENSWVTAVQALRSEGGTLHVHGNVKDSEEKLWAEHVSKSIYEIARSEGHRWEVTIEHIERVKWYAAHIRHLVADVGCRQIQT
;
A
#
# COMPACT_ATOMS: atom_id res chain seq x y z
N MET A 1 -39.66 13.47 20.18
CA MET A 1 -39.30 14.64 19.35
C MET A 1 -38.69 14.13 18.05
N SER A 2 -39.34 14.39 16.90
CA SER A 2 -38.92 13.93 15.56
C SER A 2 -37.65 14.66 15.07
N PHE A 3 -37.08 14.24 13.93
CA PHE A 3 -35.97 14.96 13.30
C PHE A 3 -36.35 16.41 12.98
N GLU A 4 -37.50 16.63 12.33
CA GLU A 4 -37.98 17.97 11.97
C GLU A 4 -38.14 18.88 13.19
N GLN A 5 -38.69 18.37 14.29
CA GLN A 5 -38.84 19.14 15.53
C GLN A 5 -37.49 19.54 16.12
N ARG A 6 -36.47 18.68 16.05
CA ARG A 6 -35.11 19.01 16.51
C ARG A 6 -34.40 19.98 15.56
N LYS A 7 -34.59 19.82 14.24
CA LYS A 7 -34.08 20.75 13.23
C LYS A 7 -34.68 22.14 13.42
N ALA A 8 -36.00 22.26 13.46
CA ALA A 8 -36.70 23.52 13.66
C ALA A 8 -36.28 24.22 14.98
N ALA A 9 -36.20 23.48 16.09
CA ALA A 9 -35.73 24.04 17.36
C ALA A 9 -34.26 24.51 17.32
N THR A 10 -33.38 23.79 16.61
CA THR A 10 -31.96 24.16 16.47
C THR A 10 -31.79 25.40 15.58
N LEU A 11 -32.51 25.47 14.46
CA LEU A 11 -32.50 26.64 13.58
C LEU A 11 -33.13 27.88 14.24
N ALA A 12 -34.23 27.71 14.98
CA ALA A 12 -34.83 28.79 15.76
C ALA A 12 -33.88 29.35 16.82
N SER A 13 -33.05 28.50 17.44
CA SER A 13 -31.99 28.94 18.37
C SER A 13 -30.89 29.72 17.65
N LEU A 14 -30.51 29.33 16.44
CA LEU A 14 -29.51 30.03 15.60
C LEU A 14 -30.01 31.39 15.08
N SER A 15 -31.32 31.58 14.96
CA SER A 15 -31.94 32.87 14.61
C SER A 15 -32.32 33.75 15.83
N SER A 16 -32.04 33.29 17.05
CA SER A 16 -32.37 34.06 18.26
C SER A 16 -31.29 35.10 18.58
N SER A 17 -31.66 36.20 19.24
CA SER A 17 -30.72 37.23 19.70
C SER A 17 -29.91 36.84 20.95
N ALA A 18 -29.96 35.58 21.36
CA ALA A 18 -29.11 35.06 22.42
C ALA A 18 -27.68 34.83 21.89
N THR A 19 -26.68 35.19 22.69
CA THR A 19 -25.27 34.98 22.33
C THR A 19 -24.95 33.48 22.16
N ASP A 20 -24.09 33.18 21.19
CA ASP A 20 -23.59 31.82 21.01
C ASP A 20 -22.83 31.33 22.26
N LYS A 21 -22.88 30.01 22.50
CA LYS A 21 -22.20 29.35 23.61
C LYS A 21 -20.71 29.14 23.36
N SER A 22 -20.20 29.50 22.17
CA SER A 22 -18.76 29.65 21.96
C SER A 22 -18.22 30.87 22.73
N PRO A 23 -16.93 30.88 23.15
CA PRO A 23 -16.33 32.05 23.80
C PRO A 23 -16.31 33.33 22.95
N LYS A 24 -16.66 33.23 21.66
CA LYS A 24 -16.69 34.31 20.67
C LYS A 24 -18.07 34.99 20.56
N GLY A 25 -19.11 34.38 21.14
CA GLY A 25 -20.50 34.86 21.10
C GLY A 25 -21.15 34.92 19.71
N THR A 26 -20.43 34.55 18.65
CA THR A 26 -20.77 34.74 17.23
C THR A 26 -20.25 33.59 16.37
N LEU A 27 -20.94 33.29 15.26
CA LEU A 27 -20.53 32.25 14.31
C LEU A 27 -19.24 32.64 13.54
N ASP A 28 -18.45 31.64 13.17
CA ASP A 28 -17.24 31.83 12.37
C ASP A 28 -17.54 32.25 10.93
N THR A 29 -17.31 33.53 10.62
CA THR A 29 -17.53 34.15 9.30
C THR A 29 -17.06 33.30 8.11
N PRO A 30 -15.86 32.68 8.11
CA PRO A 30 -15.36 31.91 6.97
C PRO A 30 -16.18 30.65 6.61
N ILE A 31 -17.03 30.14 7.52
CA ILE A 31 -17.86 28.95 7.27
C ILE A 31 -19.36 29.22 7.20
N ILE A 32 -19.82 30.47 7.39
CA ILE A 32 -21.26 30.81 7.30
C ILE A 32 -21.91 30.30 6.00
N PRO A 33 -21.30 30.43 4.80
CA PRO A 33 -21.88 29.87 3.56
C PRO A 33 -22.09 28.35 3.60
N LEU A 34 -21.15 27.62 4.22
CA LEU A 34 -21.23 26.17 4.38
C LEU A 34 -22.28 25.75 5.42
N LEU A 35 -22.34 26.44 6.55
CA LEU A 35 -23.36 26.19 7.56
C LEU A 35 -24.77 26.45 6.99
N ASN A 36 -24.95 27.53 6.23
CA ASN A 36 -26.21 27.86 5.58
C ASN A 36 -26.64 26.80 4.55
N ALA A 37 -25.71 26.33 3.71
CA ALA A 37 -25.99 25.26 2.74
C ALA A 37 -26.40 23.93 3.42
N ILE A 38 -25.68 23.52 4.47
CA ILE A 38 -26.02 22.30 5.23
C ILE A 38 -27.38 22.46 5.94
N ASN A 39 -27.66 23.65 6.51
CA ASN A 39 -28.88 23.90 7.26
C ASN A 39 -30.14 24.06 6.38
N SER A 40 -30.01 24.54 5.15
CA SER A 40 -31.16 24.61 4.22
C SER A 40 -31.59 23.23 3.73
N HIS A 41 -30.66 22.29 3.50
CA HIS A 41 -30.97 20.96 2.96
C HIS A 41 -31.87 20.12 3.89
N PRO A 42 -32.98 19.52 3.39
CA PRO A 42 -34.00 18.89 4.24
C PRO A 42 -33.50 17.73 5.12
N ASN A 43 -32.41 17.05 4.78
CA ASN A 43 -31.93 15.88 5.56
C ASN A 43 -30.83 16.21 6.59
N TYR A 44 -30.40 17.46 6.70
CA TYR A 44 -29.27 17.86 7.55
C TYR A 44 -29.58 19.09 8.41
N TYR A 45 -28.89 19.22 9.56
CA TYR A 45 -28.64 20.51 10.22
C TYR A 45 -27.39 20.44 11.11
N THR A 46 -26.72 21.58 11.31
CA THR A 46 -25.47 21.68 12.08
C THR A 46 -25.76 21.82 13.57
N THR A 47 -25.12 21.01 14.41
CA THR A 47 -25.28 21.06 15.89
C THR A 47 -24.12 21.75 16.61
N SER A 48 -22.96 21.90 15.96
CA SER A 48 -21.79 22.65 16.45
C SER A 48 -20.78 22.82 15.32
N SER A 49 -20.04 23.93 15.30
CA SER A 49 -19.06 24.22 14.24
C SER A 49 -17.86 25.04 14.73
N CYS A 50 -16.74 24.90 14.03
CA CYS A 50 -15.53 25.72 14.13
C CYS A 50 -14.85 25.72 12.76
N SER A 51 -14.46 26.87 12.23
CA SER A 51 -13.78 26.99 10.91
C SER A 51 -12.43 26.28 10.86
N GLY A 52 -11.82 26.07 12.02
CA GLY A 52 -10.37 25.86 12.17
C GLY A 52 -9.72 27.14 12.69
N ARG A 53 -8.64 26.98 13.44
CA ARG A 53 -7.99 28.05 14.22
C ARG A 53 -6.49 27.83 14.41
N VAL A 54 -5.75 28.92 14.50
CA VAL A 54 -4.40 28.97 15.09
C VAL A 54 -4.55 29.41 16.54
N SER A 55 -3.81 28.80 17.46
CA SER A 55 -4.00 29.03 18.89
C SER A 55 -2.77 28.70 19.74
N ILE A 56 -2.69 29.32 20.91
CA ILE A 56 -1.72 28.98 21.97
C ILE A 56 -2.54 28.60 23.21
N PHE A 57 -2.31 27.38 23.70
CA PHE A 57 -3.03 26.82 24.84
C PHE A 57 -2.06 26.58 26.01
N SER A 58 -2.43 27.09 27.19
CA SER A 58 -1.77 26.84 28.47
C SER A 58 -2.40 25.61 29.10
N HIS A 59 -1.66 24.52 29.25
CA HIS A 59 -2.18 23.26 29.80
C HIS A 59 -1.56 22.91 31.16
N PRO A 60 -2.35 22.76 32.24
CA PRO A 60 -1.82 22.46 33.57
C PRO A 60 -1.23 21.06 33.66
N VAL A 61 0.08 20.97 33.88
CA VAL A 61 0.85 19.71 33.92
C VAL A 61 0.28 18.67 34.88
N ASN A 62 -0.42 19.09 35.94
CA ASN A 62 -0.99 18.23 36.98
C ASN A 62 -2.52 17.96 36.83
N LYS A 63 -3.20 18.37 35.76
CA LYS A 63 -4.64 18.09 35.55
C LYS A 63 -4.97 17.67 34.10
N PRO A 64 -5.55 16.48 33.86
CA PRO A 64 -5.88 16.00 32.51
C PRO A 64 -7.09 16.71 31.86
N LYS A 65 -7.70 17.68 32.54
CA LYS A 65 -8.74 18.58 32.03
C LYS A 65 -8.56 19.96 32.67
N GLY A 66 -8.70 21.00 31.86
CA GLY A 66 -8.40 22.38 32.22
C GLY A 66 -7.29 22.96 31.35
N GLY A 67 -7.19 24.28 31.36
CA GLY A 67 -6.25 25.05 30.54
C GLY A 67 -6.93 26.23 29.84
N THR A 68 -6.13 27.24 29.52
CA THR A 68 -6.60 28.55 29.05
C THR A 68 -6.02 28.85 27.67
N TRP A 69 -6.84 29.40 26.79
CA TRP A 69 -6.36 29.92 25.51
C TRP A 69 -5.70 31.29 25.73
N LEU A 70 -4.39 31.39 25.45
CA LEU A 70 -3.67 32.66 25.47
C LEU A 70 -3.78 33.38 24.11
N PHE A 71 -3.91 32.59 23.03
CA PHE A 71 -4.16 33.09 21.68
C PHE A 71 -5.21 32.21 21.00
N ILE A 72 -6.15 32.83 20.28
CA ILE A 72 -6.99 32.18 19.27
C ILE A 72 -7.18 33.15 18.12
N THR A 73 -6.98 32.67 16.89
CA THR A 73 -7.48 33.32 15.67
C THR A 73 -8.07 32.27 14.74
N HIS A 74 -9.09 32.67 13.99
CA HIS A 74 -9.71 31.87 12.93
C HIS A 74 -9.27 32.32 11.53
N ASP A 75 -8.61 33.48 11.47
CA ASP A 75 -7.95 34.10 10.32
C ASP A 75 -6.42 33.89 10.43
N PRO A 76 -5.62 34.12 9.38
CA PRO A 76 -4.16 33.94 9.44
C PRO A 76 -3.54 34.66 10.64
N ALA A 77 -2.77 33.92 11.43
CA ALA A 77 -2.14 34.47 12.62
C ALA A 77 -1.06 35.47 12.25
N ASP A 78 -1.21 36.70 12.75
CA ASP A 78 -0.17 37.71 12.69
C ASP A 78 1.05 37.26 13.52
N VAL A 79 2.22 37.42 12.93
CA VAL A 79 3.50 36.98 13.50
C VAL A 79 3.87 37.85 14.69
N ASP A 80 3.72 39.16 14.56
CA ASP A 80 4.21 40.10 15.58
C ASP A 80 3.29 40.15 16.79
N SER A 81 1.97 39.96 16.62
CA SER A 81 1.01 39.72 17.70
C SER A 81 1.33 38.45 18.49
N VAL A 82 1.66 37.34 17.81
CA VAL A 82 2.04 36.07 18.45
C VAL A 82 3.37 36.19 19.19
N LEU A 83 4.35 36.90 18.63
CA LEU A 83 5.63 37.16 19.30
C LEU A 83 5.47 38.10 20.50
N SER A 84 4.65 39.14 20.38
CA SER A 84 4.36 40.07 21.48
C SER A 84 3.73 39.35 22.67
N LEU A 85 2.77 38.46 22.42
CA LEU A 85 2.15 37.64 23.47
C LEU A 85 3.13 36.69 24.17
N LEU A 86 4.07 36.10 23.42
CA LEU A 86 4.98 35.05 23.94
C LEU A 86 6.26 35.59 24.58
N PHE A 87 6.76 36.75 24.13
CA PHE A 87 8.06 37.30 24.54
C PHE A 87 7.97 38.71 25.16
N PHE A 88 6.87 39.44 24.98
CA PHE A 88 6.70 40.81 25.47
C PHE A 88 5.34 41.04 26.20
N PRO A 89 4.95 40.20 27.19
CA PRO A 89 3.64 40.29 27.84
C PRO A 89 3.49 41.57 28.68
N THR A 90 2.58 42.45 28.28
CA THR A 90 2.24 43.67 29.03
C THR A 90 1.49 43.33 30.32
N HIS A 91 2.05 43.72 31.48
CA HIS A 91 1.60 43.27 32.81
C HIS A 91 0.13 43.57 33.16
N THR A 92 -0.57 42.58 33.76
CA THR A 92 -1.19 42.72 35.12
C THR A 92 -1.81 41.41 35.68
N THR A 93 -1.16 40.81 36.71
CA THR A 93 -1.74 40.08 37.89
C THR A 93 -2.58 38.77 37.73
N PRO A 94 -2.75 37.90 38.79
CA PRO A 94 -2.02 37.75 40.08
C PRO A 94 -1.71 36.30 40.64
N SER A 95 -0.69 36.20 41.51
CA SER A 95 -0.48 35.27 42.67
C SER A 95 -0.43 33.71 42.51
N SER A 96 0.78 33.11 42.59
CA SER A 96 1.14 31.67 42.85
C SER A 96 2.50 31.26 42.18
N PRO A 97 2.75 29.96 41.88
CA PRO A 97 3.44 29.53 40.66
C PRO A 97 2.86 28.23 40.01
N THR A 98 2.27 28.29 38.81
CA THR A 98 1.90 27.09 38.03
C THR A 98 2.67 26.97 36.72
N ARG A 99 3.48 25.91 36.62
CA ARG A 99 4.16 25.49 35.39
C ARG A 99 3.16 24.83 34.43
N ASP A 100 2.32 25.65 33.81
CA ASP A 100 1.49 25.20 32.69
C ASP A 100 2.35 25.04 31.44
N GLN A 101 2.15 23.96 30.68
CA GLN A 101 2.82 23.75 29.41
C GLN A 101 2.18 24.61 28.31
N LEU A 102 2.98 25.43 27.63
CA LEU A 102 2.54 26.21 26.49
C LEU A 102 2.61 25.36 25.22
N VAL A 103 1.50 25.26 24.49
CA VAL A 103 1.42 24.49 23.24
C VAL A 103 0.87 25.36 22.11
N PHE A 104 1.63 25.50 21.04
CA PHE A 104 1.20 26.13 19.79
C PHE A 104 0.44 25.12 18.93
N ARG A 105 -0.78 25.46 18.51
CA ARG A 105 -1.72 24.51 17.90
C ARG A 105 -2.39 25.09 16.66
N PHE A 106 -2.39 24.31 15.59
CA PHE A 106 -3.34 24.46 14.48
C PHE A 106 -4.38 23.35 14.58
N GLU A 107 -5.64 23.74 14.73
CA GLU A 107 -6.79 22.82 14.70
C GLU A 107 -7.63 23.12 13.45
N PRO A 108 -8.03 22.09 12.68
CA PRO A 108 -8.74 22.27 11.41
C PRO A 108 -10.24 22.50 11.60
N LEU A 109 -10.96 22.63 10.49
CA LEU A 109 -12.42 22.56 10.42
C LEU A 109 -12.95 21.37 11.24
N ILE A 110 -13.91 21.66 12.12
CA ILE A 110 -14.75 20.65 12.77
C ILE A 110 -16.20 21.14 12.71
N VAL A 111 -17.06 20.39 12.01
CA VAL A 111 -18.51 20.58 12.04
C VAL A 111 -19.18 19.28 12.48
N ALA A 112 -20.20 19.37 13.34
CA ALA A 112 -21.09 18.26 13.64
C ALA A 112 -22.44 18.51 12.97
N VAL A 113 -22.94 17.53 12.23
CA VAL A 113 -24.19 17.59 11.47
C VAL A 113 -25.08 16.45 11.90
N GLU A 114 -26.28 16.77 12.41
CA GLU A 114 -27.31 15.76 12.63
C GLU A 114 -28.02 15.48 11.29
N CYS A 115 -28.08 14.20 10.94
CA CYS A 115 -28.68 13.70 9.71
C CYS A 115 -30.02 13.03 10.01
N ARG A 116 -30.95 13.07 9.04
CA ARG A 116 -32.27 12.43 9.12
C ARG A 116 -32.16 10.92 9.42
N ASP A 117 -31.24 10.26 8.73
CA ASP A 117 -31.07 8.81 8.64
C ASP A 117 -29.60 8.45 8.29
N VAL A 118 -29.32 7.15 8.18
CA VAL A 118 -27.97 6.63 7.91
C VAL A 118 -27.55 6.86 6.45
N GLU A 119 -28.47 6.73 5.48
CA GLU A 119 -28.17 6.92 4.05
C GLU A 119 -27.73 8.37 3.77
N SER A 120 -28.45 9.35 4.33
CA SER A 120 -28.07 10.76 4.29
C SER A 120 -26.71 10.99 4.94
N ALA A 121 -26.41 10.31 6.06
CA ALA A 121 -25.13 10.43 6.73
C ALA A 121 -23.96 9.83 5.91
N GLU A 122 -24.16 8.69 5.26
CA GLU A 122 -23.18 8.08 4.35
C GLU A 122 -22.94 8.96 3.12
N ALA A 123 -23.99 9.54 2.55
CA ALA A 123 -23.89 10.46 1.43
C ALA A 123 -23.09 11.74 1.79
N LEU A 124 -23.38 12.33 2.96
CA LEU A 124 -22.65 13.50 3.48
C LEU A 124 -21.17 13.18 3.77
N VAL A 125 -20.88 12.03 4.39
CA VAL A 125 -19.51 11.55 4.63
C VAL A 125 -18.78 11.31 3.32
N SER A 126 -19.43 10.71 2.31
CA SER A 126 -18.83 10.46 1.00
C SER A 126 -18.38 11.76 0.32
N ILE A 127 -19.20 12.81 0.35
CA ILE A 127 -18.81 14.13 -0.19
C ILE A 127 -17.63 14.69 0.61
N ALA A 128 -17.75 14.76 1.95
CA ALA A 128 -16.70 15.34 2.81
C ALA A 128 -15.33 14.66 2.61
N VAL A 129 -15.29 13.32 2.59
CA VAL A 129 -14.06 12.55 2.35
C VAL A 129 -13.50 12.81 0.95
N SER A 130 -14.36 12.94 -0.08
CA SER A 130 -13.94 13.24 -1.46
C SER A 130 -13.33 14.64 -1.60
N SER A 131 -13.87 15.64 -0.90
CA SER A 131 -13.34 17.01 -0.81
C SER A 131 -12.12 17.15 0.11
N GLY A 132 -11.54 16.03 0.57
CA GLY A 132 -10.30 16.01 1.35
C GLY A 132 -10.48 16.13 2.87
N LEU A 133 -11.71 16.16 3.37
CA LEU A 133 -12.06 16.11 4.79
C LEU A 133 -12.07 14.63 5.26
N ARG A 134 -10.89 13.98 5.17
CA ARG A 134 -10.71 12.53 5.30
C ARG A 134 -10.88 11.96 6.72
N GLU A 135 -11.08 12.80 7.74
CA GLU A 135 -11.43 12.34 9.10
C GLU A 135 -12.94 12.44 9.37
N SER A 136 -13.74 12.69 8.33
CA SER A 136 -15.20 12.76 8.43
C SER A 136 -15.82 11.38 8.57
N GLY A 137 -16.86 11.24 9.40
CA GLY A 137 -17.51 9.96 9.65
C GLY A 137 -18.69 10.05 10.61
N VAL A 138 -19.47 8.97 10.68
CA VAL A 138 -20.64 8.87 11.58
C VAL A 138 -20.16 8.63 13.02
N THR A 139 -20.44 9.59 13.90
CA THR A 139 -20.02 9.61 15.31
C THR A 139 -21.07 9.10 16.29
N SER A 140 -22.34 9.06 15.86
CA SER A 140 -23.46 8.46 16.61
C SER A 140 -24.48 7.90 15.64
N VAL A 141 -25.09 6.76 16.01
CA VAL A 141 -26.24 6.16 15.32
C VAL A 141 -27.37 5.74 16.28
N LYS A 142 -27.14 5.72 17.61
CA LYS A 142 -28.02 5.04 18.59
C LYS A 142 -29.34 5.76 18.93
N LYS A 143 -29.38 7.09 18.83
CA LYS A 143 -30.56 7.94 19.13
C LYS A 143 -30.72 9.13 18.18
N ARG A 144 -29.61 9.55 17.55
CA ARG A 144 -29.47 10.59 16.55
C ARG A 144 -28.35 10.13 15.61
N VAL A 145 -28.50 10.30 14.31
CA VAL A 145 -27.42 10.06 13.35
C VAL A 145 -26.60 11.34 13.26
N ILE A 146 -25.33 11.32 13.67
CA ILE A 146 -24.49 12.54 13.72
C ILE A 146 -23.19 12.29 12.96
N VAL A 147 -22.97 13.05 11.89
CA VAL A 147 -21.70 13.08 11.15
C VAL A 147 -20.80 14.14 11.75
N GLY A 148 -19.56 13.76 12.08
CA GLY A 148 -18.48 14.71 12.27
C GLY A 148 -17.78 14.95 10.93
N ILE A 149 -17.66 16.20 10.50
CA ILE A 149 -16.95 16.63 9.30
C ILE A 149 -15.61 17.23 9.74
N ARG A 150 -14.49 16.61 9.33
CA ARG A 150 -13.14 16.85 9.88
C ARG A 150 -12.04 16.52 8.87
N CYS A 151 -10.87 17.18 8.98
CA CYS A 151 -9.68 16.80 8.21
C CYS A 151 -8.45 16.54 9.10
N SER A 152 -7.41 15.94 8.52
CA SER A 152 -6.19 15.52 9.23
C SER A 152 -5.10 16.61 9.30
N LEU A 153 -5.39 17.85 8.92
CA LEU A 153 -4.45 18.96 9.08
C LEU A 153 -4.37 19.34 10.56
N ARG A 154 -3.28 18.98 11.23
CA ARG A 154 -2.95 19.45 12.58
C ARG A 154 -1.53 20.00 12.65
N LEU A 155 -1.30 20.86 13.65
CA LEU A 155 0.01 21.21 14.20
C LEU A 155 -0.17 21.23 15.72
N GLU A 156 0.76 20.64 16.46
CA GLU A 156 0.75 20.68 17.92
C GLU A 156 2.22 20.60 18.37
N VAL A 157 2.74 21.71 18.89
CA VAL A 157 4.16 21.88 19.20
C VAL A 157 4.29 22.55 20.57
N PRO A 158 4.97 21.92 21.55
CA PRO A 158 5.25 22.58 22.82
C PRO A 158 6.24 23.74 22.60
N LEU A 159 5.93 24.89 23.19
CA LEU A 159 6.77 26.09 23.16
C LEU A 159 7.64 26.22 24.42
N GLY A 160 7.19 25.66 25.56
CA GLY A 160 7.84 25.81 26.86
C GLY A 160 6.86 25.68 28.02
N GLU A 161 7.17 26.35 29.12
CA GLU A 161 6.29 26.53 30.28
C GLU A 161 5.79 27.99 30.34
N SER A 162 4.69 28.25 31.06
CA SER A 162 4.15 29.60 31.22
C SER A 162 5.17 30.52 31.91
N GLY A 163 5.64 31.53 31.18
CA GLY A 163 6.74 32.41 31.61
C GLY A 163 8.16 31.94 31.25
N ASN A 164 8.35 30.78 30.61
CA ASN A 164 9.64 30.35 30.04
C ASN A 164 9.40 29.65 28.69
N VAL A 165 9.54 30.41 27.60
CA VAL A 165 9.45 29.91 26.23
C VAL A 165 10.83 29.34 25.83
N LEU A 166 10.89 28.01 25.69
CA LEU A 166 12.11 27.24 25.42
C LEU A 166 12.56 27.27 23.95
N VAL A 167 11.91 28.08 23.11
CA VAL A 167 12.15 28.16 21.66
C VAL A 167 12.44 29.58 21.21
N SER A 168 13.24 29.75 20.16
CA SER A 168 13.58 31.07 19.62
C SER A 168 12.38 31.75 18.93
N GLN A 169 12.41 33.09 18.85
CA GLN A 169 11.43 33.85 18.09
C GLN A 169 11.34 33.36 16.63
N ASP A 170 12.47 33.05 15.98
CA ASP A 170 12.47 32.59 14.59
C ASP A 170 11.83 31.21 14.40
N TYR A 171 11.92 30.34 15.40
CA TYR A 171 11.16 29.09 15.40
C TYR A 171 9.65 29.37 15.54
N VAL A 172 9.25 30.35 16.35
CA VAL A 172 7.84 30.79 16.42
C VAL A 172 7.38 31.43 15.10
N ARG A 173 8.19 32.27 14.45
CA ARG A 173 7.93 32.82 13.09
C ARG A 173 7.69 31.68 12.09
N PHE A 174 8.54 30.66 12.11
CA PHE A 174 8.39 29.45 11.28
C PHE A 174 7.10 28.68 11.61
N LEU A 175 6.78 28.45 12.89
CA LEU A 175 5.54 27.77 13.29
C LEU A 175 4.28 28.53 12.86
N VAL A 176 4.27 29.86 12.97
CA VAL A 176 3.16 30.71 12.48
C VAL A 176 3.02 30.59 10.96
N GLY A 177 4.13 30.64 10.20
CA GLY A 177 4.10 30.40 8.76
C GLY A 177 3.52 29.03 8.38
N ILE A 178 3.94 27.97 9.06
CA ILE A 178 3.41 26.60 8.87
C ILE A 178 1.93 26.48 9.28
N ALA A 179 1.49 27.19 10.32
CA ALA A 179 0.09 27.21 10.73
C ALA A 179 -0.80 27.99 9.74
N ASN A 180 -0.32 29.12 9.21
CA ASN A 180 -1.05 29.90 8.22
C ASN A 180 -1.19 29.14 6.88
N GLN A 181 -0.14 28.44 6.44
CA GLN A 181 -0.22 27.50 5.31
C GLN A 181 -1.24 26.36 5.56
N LYS A 182 -1.35 25.86 6.80
CA LYS A 182 -2.35 24.84 7.17
C LYS A 182 -3.77 25.42 7.21
N LEU A 183 -3.95 26.66 7.65
CA LEU A 183 -5.23 27.36 7.67
C LEU A 183 -5.72 27.62 6.24
N GLU A 184 -4.86 28.13 5.37
CA GLU A 184 -5.13 28.38 3.95
C GLU A 184 -5.45 27.08 3.19
N ALA A 185 -4.72 25.99 3.47
CA ALA A 185 -5.03 24.66 2.98
C ALA A 185 -6.30 24.02 3.60
N ASN A 186 -6.77 24.51 4.76
CA ASN A 186 -8.03 24.11 5.38
C ASN A 186 -9.22 24.87 4.72
N SER A 187 -9.09 26.17 4.47
CA SER A 187 -10.06 26.97 3.69
C SER A 187 -10.30 26.35 2.31
N ARG A 188 -9.24 26.04 1.55
CA ARG A 188 -9.39 25.37 0.23
C ARG A 188 -10.13 24.01 0.28
N ARG A 189 -10.19 23.35 1.45
CA ARG A 189 -11.00 22.13 1.66
C ARG A 189 -12.44 22.43 2.08
N ILE A 190 -12.68 23.54 2.78
CA ILE A 190 -14.02 24.07 3.08
C ILE A 190 -14.70 24.45 1.76
N ASP A 191 -14.02 25.20 0.89
CA ASP A 191 -14.55 25.65 -0.40
C ASP A 191 -14.86 24.48 -1.33
N GLY A 192 -13.90 23.56 -1.49
CA GLY A 192 -14.08 22.34 -2.27
C GLY A 192 -15.10 21.35 -1.68
N PHE A 193 -15.49 21.50 -0.42
CA PHE A 193 -16.60 20.76 0.18
C PHE A 193 -17.94 21.46 -0.05
N LEU A 194 -18.00 22.80 0.11
CA LEU A 194 -19.18 23.61 -0.19
C LEU A 194 -19.61 23.49 -1.65
N GLN A 195 -18.67 23.56 -2.60
CA GLN A 195 -18.95 23.38 -4.03
C GLN A 195 -19.54 22.01 -4.34
N ALA A 196 -18.92 20.93 -3.83
CA ALA A 196 -19.38 19.56 -4.04
C ALA A 196 -20.73 19.26 -3.36
N PHE A 197 -20.98 19.86 -2.19
CA PHE A 197 -22.26 19.79 -1.49
C PHE A 197 -23.36 20.53 -2.26
N ASN A 198 -23.12 21.77 -2.70
CA ASN A 198 -24.11 22.53 -3.47
C ASN A 198 -24.46 21.85 -4.81
N PHE A 199 -23.51 21.18 -5.45
CA PHE A 199 -23.75 20.38 -6.67
C PHE A 199 -24.71 19.20 -6.41
N MET A 200 -24.58 18.51 -5.27
CA MET A 200 -25.54 17.48 -4.83
C MET A 200 -26.94 18.08 -4.65
N VAL A 201 -27.05 19.22 -3.96
CA VAL A 201 -28.35 19.87 -3.69
C VAL A 201 -29.02 20.29 -5.00
N GLY A 202 -28.31 20.96 -5.91
CA GLY A 202 -28.85 21.37 -7.21
C GLY A 202 -29.34 20.20 -8.08
N SER A 203 -28.69 19.03 -7.96
CA SER A 203 -29.09 17.80 -8.68
C SER A 203 -30.37 17.14 -8.15
N SER A 204 -30.93 17.61 -7.03
CA SER A 204 -32.05 16.96 -6.33
C SER A 204 -33.43 17.63 -6.50
N VAL A 205 -33.48 18.80 -7.16
CA VAL A 205 -34.70 19.64 -7.21
C VAL A 205 -35.54 19.40 -8.49
N SER A 206 -34.99 18.81 -9.55
CA SER A 206 -35.66 18.67 -10.85
C SER A 206 -36.51 17.40 -11.02
N SER A 207 -37.06 16.81 -9.95
CA SER A 207 -37.85 15.58 -10.04
C SER A 207 -38.96 15.43 -8.99
N LYS A 208 -40.03 16.23 -9.13
CA LYS A 208 -41.41 15.89 -8.73
C LYS A 208 -42.39 16.98 -9.19
N ASP A 209 -43.06 16.71 -10.31
CA ASP A 209 -44.52 16.63 -10.41
C ASP A 209 -44.89 16.33 -11.88
N GLU A 210 -45.87 15.45 -12.12
CA GLU A 210 -46.23 14.98 -13.47
C GLU A 210 -47.62 15.47 -13.92
N HIS A 211 -47.80 15.50 -15.24
CA HIS A 211 -49.07 15.64 -15.97
C HIS A 211 -49.89 16.94 -15.78
N GLN A 212 -49.91 17.77 -16.83
CA GLN A 212 -51.11 17.86 -17.68
C GLN A 212 -50.90 18.57 -19.04
N ASN A 213 -51.51 17.97 -20.07
CA ASN A 213 -51.94 18.51 -21.38
C ASN A 213 -50.98 19.21 -22.35
N CYS A 214 -51.30 18.98 -23.63
CA CYS A 214 -50.70 19.61 -24.81
C CYS A 214 -51.22 21.05 -24.99
N GLY A 215 -50.33 21.95 -25.43
CA GLY A 215 -50.69 23.32 -25.83
C GLY A 215 -49.55 23.95 -26.63
N ASP A 216 -49.80 24.25 -27.91
CA ASP A 216 -48.89 25.01 -28.77
C ASP A 216 -48.95 26.51 -28.42
N LEU A 217 -47.81 27.21 -28.45
CA LEU A 217 -47.67 28.60 -28.90
C LEU A 217 -46.22 29.09 -28.84
N THR A 218 -45.74 29.62 -29.96
CA THR A 218 -44.42 30.25 -30.12
C THR A 218 -44.30 31.59 -29.38
N LYS A 219 -43.09 31.91 -28.91
CA LYS A 219 -42.58 33.29 -28.86
C LYS A 219 -41.05 33.33 -28.71
N ASN A 220 -40.37 33.94 -29.69
CA ASN A 220 -38.93 34.15 -29.66
C ASN A 220 -38.57 35.30 -28.72
N VAL A 221 -37.45 35.16 -28.01
CA VAL A 221 -36.57 36.26 -27.59
C VAL A 221 -35.15 35.79 -27.86
N ASP A 222 -34.38 36.55 -28.64
CA ASP A 222 -33.09 36.08 -29.13
C ASP A 222 -32.01 36.02 -28.04
N GLY A 223 -31.31 34.89 -28.02
CA GLY A 223 -30.04 34.67 -27.32
C GLY A 223 -29.11 33.85 -28.20
N PRO A 224 -27.77 33.98 -28.07
CA PRO A 224 -26.83 33.32 -28.96
C PRO A 224 -26.94 31.78 -28.86
N PRO A 225 -26.63 31.03 -29.93
CA PRO A 225 -26.72 29.57 -29.92
C PRO A 225 -25.87 28.96 -28.80
N GLY A 226 -26.51 28.15 -27.94
CA GLY A 226 -25.83 27.46 -26.86
C GLY A 226 -24.80 26.46 -27.41
N VAL A 227 -23.53 26.66 -27.08
CA VAL A 227 -22.44 25.74 -27.45
C VAL A 227 -22.73 24.35 -26.87
N PRO A 228 -22.72 23.28 -27.66
CA PRO A 228 -22.99 21.93 -27.16
C PRO A 228 -21.92 21.50 -26.14
N SER A 229 -22.34 20.80 -25.08
CA SER A 229 -21.45 20.37 -24.01
C SER A 229 -20.42 19.34 -24.52
N CYS A 230 -19.19 19.79 -24.73
CA CYS A 230 -18.10 19.01 -25.33
C CYS A 230 -17.58 17.89 -24.38
N GLY A 231 -18.25 16.73 -24.42
CA GLY A 231 -17.85 15.52 -23.70
C GLY A 231 -18.65 14.29 -24.09
N LEU A 232 -18.14 13.11 -23.74
CA LEU A 232 -18.69 11.82 -24.19
C LEU A 232 -19.73 11.26 -23.22
N SER A 233 -20.78 10.62 -23.75
CA SER A 233 -21.76 9.91 -22.95
C SER A 233 -21.19 8.59 -22.41
N VAL A 234 -21.59 8.23 -21.20
CA VAL A 234 -21.22 6.97 -20.54
C VAL A 234 -22.47 6.31 -19.99
N SER A 235 -22.62 5.02 -20.23
CA SER A 235 -23.74 4.20 -19.78
C SER A 235 -23.24 2.96 -19.03
N ARG A 236 -24.02 2.48 -18.06
CA ARG A 236 -23.81 1.15 -17.45
C ARG A 236 -24.36 0.09 -18.39
N ILE A 237 -23.65 -1.02 -18.56
CA ILE A 237 -24.18 -2.16 -19.32
C ILE A 237 -25.08 -2.96 -18.38
N VAL A 238 -26.36 -3.07 -18.71
CA VAL A 238 -27.30 -3.91 -17.94
C VAL A 238 -27.01 -5.36 -18.29
N ILE A 239 -26.62 -6.16 -17.30
CA ILE A 239 -26.15 -7.53 -17.51
C ILE A 239 -27.26 -8.56 -17.27
N ALA A 240 -27.38 -9.52 -18.19
CA ALA A 240 -28.31 -10.64 -18.16
C ALA A 240 -27.63 -11.99 -18.42
N GLY A 241 -28.34 -13.08 -18.14
CA GLY A 241 -27.87 -14.47 -18.31
C GLY A 241 -27.08 -14.97 -17.11
N GLU A 242 -25.90 -14.41 -16.87
CA GLU A 242 -24.99 -14.79 -15.79
C GLU A 242 -24.76 -13.62 -14.80
N PRO A 243 -24.47 -13.87 -13.51
CA PRO A 243 -24.31 -12.80 -12.51
C PRO A 243 -23.18 -11.81 -12.86
N VAL A 244 -23.50 -10.51 -12.83
CA VAL A 244 -22.58 -9.40 -13.19
C VAL A 244 -21.28 -9.40 -12.37
N GLU A 245 -21.32 -9.93 -11.16
CA GLU A 245 -20.17 -10.10 -10.29
C GLU A 245 -19.10 -11.04 -10.88
N LYS A 246 -19.44 -11.85 -11.90
CA LYS A 246 -18.44 -12.60 -12.69
C LYS A 246 -17.52 -11.68 -13.49
N LEU A 247 -17.93 -10.45 -13.83
CA LEU A 247 -17.08 -9.42 -14.45
C LEU A 247 -16.42 -8.47 -13.43
N PHE A 248 -16.69 -8.63 -12.14
CA PHE A 248 -15.97 -7.91 -11.07
C PHE A 248 -14.59 -8.56 -10.88
N LEU A 249 -13.71 -8.29 -11.84
CA LEU A 249 -12.39 -8.86 -12.02
C LEU A 249 -11.38 -7.74 -12.25
N TRP A 250 -10.13 -7.92 -11.83
CA TRP A 250 -9.01 -7.12 -12.32
C TRP A 250 -7.87 -7.98 -12.85
N GLY A 251 -7.16 -7.46 -13.84
CA GLY A 251 -6.06 -8.20 -14.49
C GLY A 251 -6.50 -9.52 -15.11
N HIS A 252 -7.79 -9.65 -15.46
CA HIS A 252 -8.26 -10.50 -16.54
C HIS A 252 -7.74 -9.96 -17.87
N SER A 253 -7.95 -10.70 -18.94
CA SER A 253 -7.78 -10.19 -20.30
C SER A 253 -9.08 -10.34 -21.10
N ALA A 254 -9.16 -9.65 -22.24
CA ALA A 254 -10.32 -9.69 -23.11
C ALA A 254 -9.88 -9.59 -24.59
N CYS A 255 -10.69 -10.16 -25.49
CA CYS A 255 -10.52 -10.06 -26.94
C CYS A 255 -11.90 -9.93 -27.62
N ILE A 256 -12.01 -9.06 -28.62
CA ILE A 256 -13.22 -8.89 -29.44
C ILE A 256 -13.25 -9.99 -30.50
N LEU A 257 -14.39 -10.66 -30.67
CA LEU A 257 -14.67 -11.58 -31.76
C LEU A 257 -15.32 -10.80 -32.91
N GLY A 258 -14.58 -10.62 -34.01
CA GLY A 258 -15.12 -10.04 -35.24
C GLY A 258 -15.64 -11.12 -36.18
N ASN A 259 -16.94 -11.39 -36.17
CA ASN A 259 -17.60 -12.18 -37.22
C ASN A 259 -19.04 -11.67 -37.44
N SER A 260 -19.29 -11.13 -38.63
CA SER A 260 -20.49 -10.37 -39.03
C SER A 260 -20.63 -8.97 -38.39
N ILE A 261 -21.34 -8.07 -39.08
CA ILE A 261 -21.43 -6.63 -38.79
C ILE A 261 -22.35 -6.31 -37.58
N ASN A 262 -23.13 -7.30 -37.09
CA ASN A 262 -24.16 -7.09 -36.07
C ASN A 262 -23.97 -7.95 -34.79
N ASP A 263 -22.89 -8.73 -34.67
CA ASP A 263 -22.71 -9.71 -33.57
C ASP A 263 -21.28 -9.68 -32.99
N SER A 264 -20.78 -8.47 -32.73
CA SER A 264 -19.44 -8.18 -32.20
C SER A 264 -19.35 -8.49 -30.69
N GLN A 265 -19.04 -9.74 -30.36
CA GLN A 265 -18.97 -10.24 -28.99
C GLN A 265 -17.56 -10.13 -28.39
N ILE A 266 -17.42 -10.24 -27.06
CA ILE A 266 -16.14 -10.13 -26.34
C ILE A 266 -15.89 -11.40 -25.51
N LEU A 267 -14.76 -12.08 -25.76
CA LEU A 267 -14.24 -13.10 -24.86
C LEU A 267 -13.54 -12.43 -23.67
N VAL A 268 -13.83 -12.90 -22.45
CA VAL A 268 -13.19 -12.47 -21.19
C VAL A 268 -12.62 -13.69 -20.47
N PHE A 269 -11.34 -13.63 -20.07
CA PHE A 269 -10.66 -14.75 -19.41
C PHE A 269 -9.97 -14.37 -18.09
N GLY A 270 -10.19 -15.20 -17.07
CA GLY A 270 -9.39 -15.24 -15.85
C GLY A 270 -9.42 -13.97 -14.98
N GLY A 271 -8.26 -13.54 -14.48
CA GLY A 271 -8.13 -12.39 -13.57
C GLY A 271 -8.27 -12.75 -12.10
N PHE A 272 -8.56 -11.75 -11.26
CA PHE A 272 -8.84 -11.91 -9.82
C PHE A 272 -10.10 -11.17 -9.42
N GLY A 273 -10.98 -11.84 -8.66
CA GLY A 273 -12.27 -11.32 -8.21
C GLY A 273 -13.36 -12.38 -8.32
N GLY A 274 -14.49 -12.03 -8.91
CA GLY A 274 -15.63 -12.92 -9.16
C GLY A 274 -16.48 -13.22 -7.92
N MET A 275 -17.62 -13.87 -8.15
CA MET A 275 -18.59 -14.32 -7.14
C MET A 275 -17.95 -15.05 -5.94
N GLY A 276 -18.40 -14.71 -4.73
CA GLY A 276 -17.94 -15.31 -3.47
C GLY A 276 -16.65 -14.70 -2.92
N ARG A 277 -15.79 -15.51 -2.32
CA ARG A 277 -14.46 -15.05 -1.86
C ARG A 277 -13.58 -14.78 -3.07
N HIS A 278 -13.02 -13.58 -3.16
CA HIS A 278 -12.17 -13.18 -4.30
C HIS A 278 -10.96 -14.10 -4.42
N ALA A 279 -10.84 -14.72 -5.58
CA ALA A 279 -9.78 -15.64 -5.95
C ALA A 279 -9.34 -15.36 -7.39
N ARG A 280 -8.27 -16.00 -7.85
CA ARG A 280 -7.96 -16.02 -9.28
C ARG A 280 -8.93 -16.92 -10.01
N ARG A 281 -9.20 -16.58 -11.27
CA ARG A 281 -10.15 -17.29 -12.15
C ARG A 281 -9.44 -17.89 -13.35
N ASN A 282 -10.05 -18.93 -13.89
CA ASN A 282 -9.80 -19.54 -15.20
C ASN A 282 -11.12 -19.66 -15.99
N ASP A 283 -12.20 -19.04 -15.51
CA ASP A 283 -13.47 -19.00 -16.23
C ASP A 283 -13.29 -18.25 -17.56
N LEU A 284 -13.94 -18.75 -18.61
CA LEU A 284 -14.04 -18.13 -19.93
C LEU A 284 -15.48 -17.71 -20.17
N PHE A 285 -15.69 -16.43 -20.45
CA PHE A 285 -17.01 -15.85 -20.71
C PHE A 285 -17.09 -15.26 -22.10
N LEU A 286 -18.23 -15.43 -22.75
CA LEU A 286 -18.73 -14.53 -23.79
C LEU A 286 -19.51 -13.39 -23.12
N LEU A 287 -19.24 -12.16 -23.52
CA LEU A 287 -20.07 -10.98 -23.27
C LEU A 287 -20.56 -10.44 -24.62
N ASP A 288 -21.88 -10.32 -24.78
CA ASP A 288 -22.50 -9.47 -25.79
C ASP A 288 -22.70 -8.06 -25.18
N PRO A 289 -22.03 -7.01 -25.69
CA PRO A 289 -22.16 -5.65 -25.16
C PRO A 289 -23.37 -4.87 -25.70
N LEU A 290 -24.09 -5.40 -26.69
CA LEU A 290 -25.29 -4.80 -27.29
C LEU A 290 -26.56 -5.33 -26.61
N GLN A 291 -26.68 -6.65 -26.44
CA GLN A 291 -27.76 -7.30 -25.69
C GLN A 291 -27.49 -7.31 -24.17
N GLY A 292 -26.25 -7.05 -23.74
CA GLY A 292 -25.85 -7.12 -22.33
C GLY A 292 -25.81 -8.54 -21.77
N THR A 293 -25.75 -9.57 -22.62
CA THR A 293 -25.80 -10.97 -22.14
C THR A 293 -24.40 -11.51 -21.84
N ILE A 294 -24.28 -12.28 -20.76
CA ILE A 294 -23.08 -13.04 -20.43
C ILE A 294 -23.39 -14.53 -20.51
N LYS A 295 -22.49 -15.29 -21.14
CA LYS A 295 -22.55 -16.74 -21.26
C LYS A 295 -21.21 -17.37 -20.88
N ALA A 296 -21.20 -18.24 -19.87
CA ALA A 296 -20.01 -19.07 -19.61
C ALA A 296 -19.80 -20.07 -20.74
N ILE A 297 -18.55 -20.22 -21.17
CA ILE A 297 -18.15 -21.25 -22.14
C ILE A 297 -17.64 -22.46 -21.38
N HIS A 298 -18.32 -23.59 -21.53
CA HIS A 298 -17.79 -24.89 -21.08
C HIS A 298 -16.69 -25.34 -22.05
N THR A 299 -15.52 -25.68 -21.52
CA THR A 299 -14.33 -25.96 -22.33
C THR A 299 -13.69 -27.29 -21.94
N GLU A 300 -13.12 -27.99 -22.92
CA GLU A 300 -12.27 -29.15 -22.65
C GLU A 300 -10.83 -28.67 -22.34
N GLY A 301 -10.31 -29.05 -21.17
CA GLY A 301 -9.06 -28.49 -20.63
C GLY A 301 -9.23 -27.05 -20.12
N SER A 302 -8.20 -26.49 -19.50
CA SER A 302 -8.15 -25.08 -19.08
C SER A 302 -6.73 -24.68 -18.68
N PRO A 303 -6.29 -23.43 -18.95
CA PRO A 303 -5.15 -22.84 -18.25
C PRO A 303 -5.45 -22.74 -16.74
N SER A 304 -4.41 -22.77 -15.91
CA SER A 304 -4.54 -22.58 -14.46
C SER A 304 -5.14 -21.21 -14.10
N PRO A 305 -5.87 -21.06 -12.97
CA PRO A 305 -6.44 -19.77 -12.55
C PRO A 305 -5.37 -18.68 -12.37
N ARG A 306 -5.48 -17.58 -13.12
CA ARG A 306 -4.36 -16.64 -13.31
C ARG A 306 -4.78 -15.19 -13.51
N LEU A 307 -3.94 -14.25 -13.05
CA LEU A 307 -4.09 -12.82 -13.31
C LEU A 307 -2.83 -12.24 -13.97
N GLY A 308 -2.99 -11.16 -14.74
CA GLY A 308 -1.88 -10.43 -15.36
C GLY A 308 -1.14 -11.24 -16.43
N HIS A 309 -1.83 -12.19 -17.05
CA HIS A 309 -1.47 -12.74 -18.36
C HIS A 309 -1.83 -11.70 -19.45
N THR A 310 -1.48 -11.99 -20.70
CA THR A 310 -2.07 -11.32 -21.88
C THR A 310 -2.91 -12.30 -22.68
N SER A 311 -3.88 -11.77 -23.44
CA SER A 311 -4.54 -12.52 -24.52
C SER A 311 -4.27 -11.89 -25.88
N SER A 312 -4.36 -12.70 -26.93
CA SER A 312 -4.24 -12.27 -28.33
C SER A 312 -5.09 -13.19 -29.20
N LEU A 313 -5.88 -12.62 -30.10
CA LEU A 313 -6.75 -13.37 -31.01
C LEU A 313 -6.12 -13.38 -32.42
N ILE A 314 -6.00 -14.56 -33.02
CA ILE A 314 -5.52 -14.76 -34.40
C ILE A 314 -6.48 -15.76 -35.07
N GLY A 315 -7.40 -15.25 -35.91
CA GLY A 315 -8.54 -16.02 -36.37
C GLY A 315 -9.39 -16.54 -35.19
N ASP A 316 -9.91 -17.76 -35.31
CA ASP A 316 -10.72 -18.42 -34.26
C ASP A 316 -9.91 -18.97 -33.06
N HIS A 317 -8.69 -18.45 -32.84
CA HIS A 317 -7.75 -18.91 -31.82
C HIS A 317 -7.36 -17.79 -30.84
N MET A 318 -7.77 -17.94 -29.58
CA MET A 318 -7.38 -17.04 -28.49
C MET A 318 -6.17 -17.61 -27.75
N PHE A 319 -5.02 -16.96 -27.89
CA PHE A 319 -3.79 -17.29 -27.18
C PHE A 319 -3.76 -16.60 -25.81
N ILE A 320 -3.36 -17.31 -24.76
CA ILE A 320 -3.09 -16.81 -23.40
C ILE A 320 -1.61 -17.04 -23.09
N ILE A 321 -0.90 -15.98 -22.70
CA ILE A 321 0.55 -16.03 -22.45
C ILE A 321 0.87 -15.66 -21.00
N GLY A 322 1.49 -16.61 -20.29
CA GLY A 322 2.06 -16.44 -18.94
C GLY A 322 1.06 -16.00 -17.88
N GLY A 323 1.47 -15.02 -17.06
CA GLY A 323 0.70 -14.49 -15.94
C GLY A 323 1.13 -15.09 -14.59
N ARG A 324 0.24 -15.06 -13.59
CA ARG A 324 0.54 -15.50 -12.23
C ARG A 324 -0.62 -16.25 -11.59
N ALA A 325 -0.37 -17.48 -11.16
CA ALA A 325 -1.35 -18.35 -10.49
C ALA A 325 -1.42 -18.14 -8.97
N ASP A 326 -0.30 -17.85 -8.32
CA ASP A 326 -0.24 -17.60 -6.86
C ASP A 326 0.98 -16.71 -6.49
N PRO A 327 1.26 -16.42 -5.19
CA PRO A 327 2.42 -15.63 -4.81
C PRO A 327 3.79 -16.20 -5.19
N LEU A 328 3.91 -17.50 -5.45
CA LEU A 328 5.16 -18.14 -5.89
C LEU A 328 5.11 -18.46 -7.39
N ASN A 329 4.02 -19.06 -7.87
CA ASN A 329 3.89 -19.53 -9.24
C ASN A 329 3.55 -18.41 -10.24
N ILE A 330 4.60 -17.93 -10.91
CA ILE A 330 4.59 -17.04 -12.08
C ILE A 330 4.90 -17.89 -13.31
N LEU A 331 4.27 -17.59 -14.45
CA LEU A 331 4.14 -18.52 -15.56
C LEU A 331 4.72 -17.98 -16.88
N SER A 332 5.22 -18.87 -17.72
CA SER A 332 5.68 -18.65 -19.10
C SER A 332 4.87 -19.44 -20.14
N ASP A 333 3.88 -20.21 -19.70
CA ASP A 333 3.12 -21.13 -20.55
C ASP A 333 2.26 -20.39 -21.58
N VAL A 334 2.13 -21.00 -22.76
CA VAL A 334 1.29 -20.54 -23.86
C VAL A 334 0.15 -21.51 -24.04
N TRP A 335 -1.08 -21.04 -23.82
CA TRP A 335 -2.29 -21.81 -24.09
C TRP A 335 -3.01 -21.21 -25.30
N VAL A 336 -3.65 -22.06 -26.10
CA VAL A 336 -4.56 -21.63 -27.16
C VAL A 336 -5.94 -22.23 -26.94
N PHE A 337 -6.97 -21.38 -27.06
CA PHE A 337 -8.36 -21.81 -27.13
C PHE A 337 -8.79 -21.82 -28.59
N ASN A 338 -9.19 -22.97 -29.11
CA ASN A 338 -9.86 -23.08 -30.41
C ASN A 338 -11.38 -22.93 -30.18
N MET A 339 -11.97 -21.86 -30.71
CA MET A 339 -13.39 -21.54 -30.50
C MET A 339 -14.31 -22.60 -31.09
N ALA A 340 -14.08 -23.01 -32.34
CA ALA A 340 -14.92 -23.96 -33.07
C ALA A 340 -15.02 -25.35 -32.40
N LYS A 341 -13.98 -25.76 -31.65
CA LYS A 341 -13.93 -27.00 -30.86
C LYS A 341 -14.22 -26.80 -29.38
N SER A 342 -14.33 -25.55 -28.93
CA SER A 342 -14.41 -25.15 -27.51
C SER A 342 -13.37 -25.85 -26.61
N LYS A 343 -12.12 -25.91 -27.10
CA LYS A 343 -11.03 -26.69 -26.48
C LYS A 343 -9.79 -25.85 -26.22
N TRP A 344 -9.24 -25.97 -25.01
CA TRP A 344 -7.94 -25.46 -24.64
C TRP A 344 -6.83 -26.47 -24.95
N THR A 345 -5.72 -25.98 -25.49
CA THR A 345 -4.49 -26.76 -25.74
C THR A 345 -3.30 -26.00 -25.17
N LEU A 346 -2.46 -26.67 -24.38
CA LEU A 346 -1.14 -26.16 -23.97
C LEU A 346 -0.18 -26.34 -25.16
N LEU A 347 0.54 -25.29 -25.53
CA LEU A 347 1.48 -25.31 -26.65
C LEU A 347 2.92 -25.47 -26.19
N GLU A 348 3.61 -26.46 -26.78
CA GLU A 348 5.06 -26.64 -26.63
C GLU A 348 5.80 -25.73 -27.61
N CYS A 349 5.99 -24.46 -27.24
CA CYS A 349 6.74 -23.50 -28.05
C CYS A 349 8.25 -23.74 -27.95
N SER A 350 8.97 -23.60 -29.08
CA SER A 350 10.43 -23.77 -29.16
C SER A 350 11.15 -22.43 -29.43
N GLY A 351 12.47 -22.44 -29.58
CA GLY A 351 13.27 -21.22 -29.87
C GLY A 351 13.82 -20.52 -28.61
N SER A 352 13.79 -19.19 -28.58
CA SER A 352 14.29 -18.37 -27.46
C SER A 352 13.50 -18.60 -26.17
N VAL A 353 14.20 -18.67 -25.03
CA VAL A 353 13.59 -18.94 -23.72
C VAL A 353 12.72 -17.76 -23.25
N PHE A 354 11.41 -17.87 -23.40
CA PHE A 354 10.45 -16.91 -22.84
C PHE A 354 10.35 -17.07 -21.32
N GLN A 355 11.04 -16.22 -20.57
CA GLN A 355 11.07 -16.31 -19.10
C GLN A 355 9.69 -16.02 -18.45
N PRO A 356 9.31 -16.73 -17.36
CA PRO A 356 8.04 -16.54 -16.66
C PRO A 356 7.80 -15.10 -16.23
N ARG A 357 6.61 -14.57 -16.55
CA ARG A 357 6.30 -13.16 -16.29
C ARG A 357 4.80 -12.88 -16.25
N HIS A 358 4.44 -11.83 -15.53
CA HIS A 358 3.11 -11.24 -15.54
C HIS A 358 3.17 -9.72 -15.74
N ARG A 359 2.03 -9.11 -16.11
CA ARG A 359 1.89 -7.67 -16.36
C ARG A 359 2.86 -7.14 -17.44
N HIS A 360 3.30 -8.00 -18.35
CA HIS A 360 3.76 -7.63 -19.68
C HIS A 360 2.58 -7.10 -20.52
N ALA A 361 2.87 -6.47 -21.65
CA ALA A 361 1.87 -6.22 -22.68
C ALA A 361 2.15 -7.07 -23.93
N ALA A 362 1.13 -7.31 -24.73
CA ALA A 362 1.22 -8.06 -25.98
C ALA A 362 0.42 -7.38 -27.09
N ALA A 363 0.84 -7.53 -28.33
CA ALA A 363 0.16 -7.03 -29.52
C ALA A 363 0.42 -7.93 -30.73
N VAL A 364 -0.50 -7.95 -31.69
CA VAL A 364 -0.50 -8.86 -32.85
C VAL A 364 -0.21 -8.10 -34.13
N ILE A 365 0.69 -8.62 -34.97
CA ILE A 365 0.83 -8.21 -36.37
C ILE A 365 0.94 -9.49 -37.23
N GLY A 366 -0.05 -9.72 -38.09
CA GLY A 366 -0.19 -10.99 -38.83
C GLY A 366 -0.31 -12.18 -37.87
N SER A 367 0.39 -13.28 -38.17
CA SER A 367 0.48 -14.48 -37.33
C SER A 367 1.49 -14.36 -36.17
N LYS A 368 1.97 -13.16 -35.84
CA LYS A 368 3.03 -12.95 -34.84
C LYS A 368 2.53 -12.16 -33.63
N ILE A 369 2.74 -12.71 -32.44
CA ILE A 369 2.40 -12.08 -31.15
C ILE A 369 3.69 -11.50 -30.54
N TYR A 370 3.78 -10.18 -30.48
CA TYR A 370 4.89 -9.46 -29.87
C TYR A 370 4.58 -9.21 -28.40
N VAL A 371 5.54 -9.51 -27.51
CA VAL A 371 5.40 -9.41 -26.04
C VAL A 371 6.55 -8.59 -25.46
N PHE A 372 6.23 -7.52 -24.73
CA PHE A 372 7.23 -6.63 -24.14
C PHE A 372 7.19 -6.61 -22.60
N GLY A 373 8.38 -6.58 -22.00
CA GLY A 373 8.58 -6.29 -20.58
C GLY A 373 7.85 -7.24 -19.63
N GLY A 374 7.22 -6.69 -18.58
CA GLY A 374 6.58 -7.43 -17.48
C GLY A 374 7.50 -7.61 -16.26
N LEU A 375 7.10 -8.43 -15.29
CA LEU A 375 7.95 -8.82 -14.17
C LEU A 375 7.71 -10.27 -13.69
N ASN A 376 8.72 -10.83 -13.01
CA ASN A 376 8.57 -11.96 -12.10
C ASN A 376 8.67 -11.49 -10.63
N ASN A 377 9.22 -12.28 -9.70
CA ASN A 377 9.43 -11.84 -8.31
C ASN A 377 10.74 -11.06 -8.11
N ASP A 378 11.70 -11.23 -9.01
CA ASP A 378 13.13 -10.90 -8.83
C ASP A 378 13.64 -9.91 -9.89
N THR A 379 12.89 -9.71 -10.98
CA THR A 379 13.30 -8.95 -12.16
C THR A 379 12.09 -8.31 -12.84
N ILE A 380 12.26 -7.06 -13.27
CA ILE A 380 11.39 -6.37 -14.23
C ILE A 380 12.09 -6.43 -15.59
N PHE A 381 11.37 -6.78 -16.65
CA PHE A 381 11.96 -7.03 -17.97
C PHE A 381 11.89 -5.80 -18.89
N SER A 382 12.88 -5.70 -19.79
CA SER A 382 12.92 -4.81 -20.97
C SER A 382 12.97 -5.59 -22.28
N SER A 383 12.90 -6.93 -22.25
CA SER A 383 12.99 -7.75 -23.46
C SER A 383 11.75 -7.64 -24.33
N LEU A 384 11.96 -7.66 -25.65
CA LEU A 384 10.94 -7.84 -26.67
C LEU A 384 11.06 -9.25 -27.23
N HIS A 385 10.06 -10.10 -26.98
CA HIS A 385 9.95 -11.40 -27.62
C HIS A 385 8.85 -11.37 -28.68
N VAL A 386 8.97 -12.19 -29.72
CA VAL A 386 7.89 -12.48 -30.66
C VAL A 386 7.66 -13.99 -30.70
N LEU A 387 6.40 -14.40 -30.55
CA LEU A 387 5.94 -15.75 -30.85
C LEU A 387 5.37 -15.76 -32.26
N ASP A 388 5.97 -16.55 -33.12
CA ASP A 388 5.43 -16.89 -34.43
C ASP A 388 4.43 -18.03 -34.27
N THR A 389 3.15 -17.81 -34.60
CA THR A 389 2.09 -18.79 -34.33
C THR A 389 1.90 -19.84 -35.43
N ASP A 390 2.51 -19.65 -36.61
CA ASP A 390 2.55 -20.66 -37.68
C ASP A 390 3.61 -21.74 -37.38
N THR A 391 4.74 -21.34 -36.80
CA THR A 391 5.89 -22.21 -36.48
C THR A 391 6.01 -22.58 -35.00
N LEU A 392 5.20 -21.96 -34.13
CA LEU A 392 5.27 -22.06 -32.66
C LEU A 392 6.66 -21.75 -32.07
N GLN A 393 7.43 -20.86 -32.73
CA GLN A 393 8.76 -20.46 -32.28
C GLN A 393 8.76 -19.08 -31.63
N TRP A 394 9.35 -19.02 -30.45
CA TRP A 394 9.77 -17.79 -29.79
C TRP A 394 11.08 -17.29 -30.37
N LYS A 395 11.17 -15.99 -30.62
CA LYS A 395 12.41 -15.27 -30.92
C LYS A 395 12.51 -14.04 -30.03
N GLU A 396 13.63 -13.88 -29.33
CA GLU A 396 13.97 -12.60 -28.71
C GLU A 396 14.52 -11.64 -29.77
N LEU A 397 13.99 -10.42 -29.79
CA LEU A 397 14.42 -9.36 -30.69
C LEU A 397 15.41 -8.47 -29.93
N LEU A 398 16.69 -8.58 -30.29
CA LEU A 398 17.76 -7.78 -29.69
C LEU A 398 17.53 -6.29 -30.00
N ILE A 399 17.43 -5.48 -28.94
CA ILE A 399 17.18 -4.05 -29.04
C ILE A 399 18.51 -3.30 -29.06
N ASN A 400 18.84 -2.69 -30.20
CA ASN A 400 19.97 -1.78 -30.34
C ASN A 400 19.48 -0.33 -30.22
N GLY A 401 20.23 0.52 -29.50
CA GLY A 401 19.91 1.94 -29.30
C GLY A 401 19.07 2.25 -28.05
N GLU A 402 18.51 3.47 -27.98
CA GLU A 402 17.70 3.95 -26.84
C GLU A 402 16.30 3.31 -26.79
N GLY A 403 16.25 2.01 -26.50
CA GLY A 403 15.02 1.27 -26.29
C GLY A 403 14.28 1.65 -24.99
N PRO A 404 12.99 1.28 -24.87
CA PRO A 404 12.22 1.53 -23.66
C PRO A 404 12.82 0.80 -22.44
N CYS A 405 13.01 1.52 -21.34
CA CYS A 405 13.52 0.93 -20.10
C CYS A 405 12.60 -0.18 -19.54
N ALA A 406 13.17 -1.06 -18.71
CA ALA A 406 12.47 -2.18 -18.09
C ALA A 406 11.20 -1.74 -17.34
N ARG A 407 10.07 -2.36 -17.67
CA ARG A 407 8.75 -1.88 -17.24
C ARG A 407 7.67 -2.96 -17.21
N HIS A 408 6.72 -2.79 -16.30
CA HIS A 408 5.48 -3.59 -16.25
C HIS A 408 4.25 -2.69 -16.18
N SER A 409 3.07 -3.27 -16.46
CA SER A 409 1.78 -2.56 -16.44
C SER A 409 1.73 -1.31 -17.31
N HIS A 410 2.53 -1.30 -18.38
CA HIS A 410 2.33 -0.47 -19.57
C HIS A 410 1.21 -1.07 -20.43
N SER A 411 0.78 -0.35 -21.46
CA SER A 411 -0.06 -0.90 -22.53
C SER A 411 0.71 -0.92 -23.84
N MET A 412 0.42 -1.89 -24.71
CA MET A 412 0.94 -1.98 -26.07
C MET A 412 -0.19 -2.37 -27.04
N LEU A 413 -0.20 -1.80 -28.25
CA LEU A 413 -1.11 -2.20 -29.35
C LEU A 413 -0.38 -2.12 -30.69
N ALA A 414 -0.98 -2.70 -31.74
CA ALA A 414 -0.47 -2.60 -33.11
C ALA A 414 -1.32 -1.65 -33.97
N TYR A 415 -0.67 -0.88 -34.83
CA TYR A 415 -1.29 -0.10 -35.90
C TYR A 415 -0.39 -0.13 -37.14
N GLY A 416 -0.89 -0.68 -38.24
CA GLY A 416 -0.07 -1.00 -39.42
C GLY A 416 1.10 -1.92 -39.07
N SER A 417 2.32 -1.56 -39.48
CA SER A 417 3.57 -2.26 -39.18
C SER A 417 4.19 -1.91 -37.82
N ARG A 418 3.48 -1.16 -36.96
CA ARG A 418 4.06 -0.54 -35.76
C ARG A 418 3.37 -0.96 -34.48
N LEU A 419 4.18 -1.31 -33.48
CA LEU A 419 3.73 -1.48 -32.10
C LEU A 419 3.84 -0.12 -31.41
N TYR A 420 2.74 0.38 -30.87
CA TYR A 420 2.71 1.56 -30.02
C TYR A 420 2.70 1.11 -28.56
N MET A 421 3.53 1.70 -27.70
CA MET A 421 3.58 1.41 -26.27
C MET A 421 3.61 2.69 -25.44
N PHE A 422 2.80 2.74 -24.39
CA PHE A 422 2.73 3.90 -23.48
C PHE A 422 2.99 3.53 -22.02
N GLY A 423 3.81 4.34 -21.36
CA GLY A 423 3.94 4.43 -19.91
C GLY A 423 4.34 3.13 -19.20
N GLY A 424 3.69 2.85 -18.06
CA GLY A 424 4.00 1.72 -17.18
C GLY A 424 4.72 2.12 -15.89
N TYR A 425 5.35 1.14 -15.23
CA TYR A 425 6.11 1.32 -13.99
C TYR A 425 7.46 0.60 -14.08
N ASN A 426 8.56 1.29 -13.76
CA ASN A 426 9.93 0.76 -13.87
C ASN A 426 10.50 0.14 -12.58
N GLY A 427 9.71 0.08 -11.50
CA GLY A 427 10.17 -0.30 -10.16
C GLY A 427 10.38 0.89 -9.21
N GLU A 428 10.54 2.11 -9.73
CA GLU A 428 10.62 3.35 -8.95
C GLU A 428 9.37 4.23 -9.15
N LYS A 429 9.08 4.59 -10.40
CA LYS A 429 8.12 5.64 -10.79
C LYS A 429 7.17 5.19 -11.91
N ALA A 430 6.01 5.85 -11.98
CA ALA A 430 5.14 5.77 -13.15
C ALA A 430 5.81 6.46 -14.34
N LEU A 431 5.60 5.92 -15.53
CA LEU A 431 6.15 6.40 -16.79
C LEU A 431 5.03 7.00 -17.66
N GLY A 432 5.37 8.01 -18.47
CA GLY A 432 4.45 8.72 -19.37
C GLY A 432 5.08 8.97 -20.74
N ASP A 433 6.01 8.09 -21.11
CA ASP A 433 6.69 8.06 -22.40
C ASP A 433 5.87 7.24 -23.41
N LEU A 434 5.85 7.72 -24.65
CA LEU A 434 5.31 7.01 -25.82
C LEU A 434 6.48 6.49 -26.66
N TYR A 435 6.40 5.25 -27.09
CA TYR A 435 7.35 4.61 -28.00
C TYR A 435 6.61 3.93 -29.15
N THR A 436 7.22 3.95 -30.34
CA THR A 436 6.88 3.06 -31.45
C THR A 436 8.00 2.05 -31.71
N PHE A 437 7.64 0.82 -32.08
CA PHE A 437 8.55 -0.17 -32.64
C PHE A 437 8.06 -0.55 -34.04
N ASP A 438 8.92 -0.38 -35.04
CA ASP A 438 8.60 -0.70 -36.43
C ASP A 438 9.13 -2.10 -36.77
N VAL A 439 8.24 -3.04 -37.09
CA VAL A 439 8.62 -4.47 -37.19
C VAL A 439 9.41 -4.83 -38.46
N HIS A 440 9.50 -3.92 -39.43
CA HIS A 440 10.31 -4.13 -40.64
C HIS A 440 11.75 -3.67 -40.41
N THR A 441 11.94 -2.51 -39.77
CA THR A 441 13.27 -1.98 -39.41
C THR A 441 13.84 -2.60 -38.13
N CYS A 442 12.97 -3.18 -37.29
CA CYS A 442 13.29 -3.65 -35.93
C CYS A 442 13.87 -2.57 -35.00
N LEU A 443 13.49 -1.30 -35.22
CA LEU A 443 13.94 -0.16 -34.43
C LEU A 443 12.83 0.35 -33.49
N TRP A 444 13.23 0.70 -32.27
CA TRP A 444 12.43 1.53 -31.38
C TRP A 444 12.67 3.01 -31.68
N LYS A 445 11.61 3.80 -31.67
CA LYS A 445 11.62 5.26 -31.66
C LYS A 445 10.84 5.75 -30.44
N LYS A 446 11.43 6.65 -29.67
CA LYS A 446 10.69 7.44 -28.67
C LYS A 446 9.92 8.54 -29.40
N GLU A 447 8.61 8.61 -29.19
CA GLU A 447 7.78 9.65 -29.81
C GLU A 447 7.76 10.88 -28.90
N ASP A 448 8.33 11.99 -29.37
CA ASP A 448 8.20 13.29 -28.72
C ASP A 448 7.04 14.05 -29.40
N ILE A 449 5.92 14.14 -28.68
CA ILE A 449 4.66 14.68 -29.21
C ILE A 449 4.32 15.96 -28.45
N ALA A 450 4.33 17.07 -29.20
CA ALA A 450 4.00 18.39 -28.72
C ALA A 450 2.56 18.51 -28.19
N ALA A 451 2.30 19.60 -27.48
CA ALA A 451 1.10 19.81 -26.68
C ALA A 451 0.96 18.82 -25.49
N ARG A 452 -0.22 18.81 -24.87
CA ARG A 452 -0.51 18.32 -23.52
C ARG A 452 -0.43 16.79 -23.40
N SER A 453 0.76 16.19 -23.46
CA SER A 453 0.93 14.73 -23.39
C SER A 453 0.35 14.11 -22.10
N PRO A 454 -0.19 12.86 -22.14
CA PRO A 454 -0.92 12.28 -21.02
C PRO A 454 -0.03 12.04 -19.79
N HIS A 455 -0.58 12.32 -18.61
CA HIS A 455 0.14 12.09 -17.35
C HIS A 455 0.65 10.66 -17.18
N ALA A 456 1.90 10.55 -16.72
CA ALA A 456 2.61 9.31 -16.43
C ALA A 456 1.79 8.35 -15.54
N ARG A 457 1.55 7.13 -16.04
CA ARG A 457 0.63 6.17 -15.43
C ARG A 457 0.92 4.71 -15.78
N PHE A 458 0.47 3.80 -14.91
CA PHE A 458 0.56 2.35 -15.05
C PHE A 458 -0.77 1.67 -14.71
N SER A 459 -0.99 0.43 -15.15
CA SER A 459 -2.27 -0.29 -15.00
C SER A 459 -3.46 0.45 -15.64
N HIS A 460 -3.18 1.31 -16.62
CA HIS A 460 -4.16 1.93 -17.51
C HIS A 460 -4.55 0.95 -18.64
N THR A 461 -5.48 1.33 -19.49
CA THR A 461 -5.81 0.63 -20.74
C THR A 461 -5.50 1.51 -21.95
N MET A 462 -5.16 0.89 -23.07
CA MET A 462 -4.98 1.54 -24.36
C MET A 462 -5.79 0.80 -25.43
N PHE A 463 -6.36 1.54 -26.39
CA PHE A 463 -7.19 0.99 -27.46
C PHE A 463 -6.99 1.77 -28.77
N LEU A 464 -7.47 1.22 -29.89
CA LEU A 464 -7.53 1.87 -31.19
C LEU A 464 -9.00 2.11 -31.57
N TYR A 465 -9.32 3.29 -32.08
CA TYR A 465 -10.63 3.62 -32.63
C TYR A 465 -10.46 4.57 -33.82
N LYS A 466 -10.84 4.11 -35.03
CA LYS A 466 -10.64 4.83 -36.30
C LYS A 466 -9.16 5.25 -36.43
N ASN A 467 -8.83 6.54 -36.57
CA ASN A 467 -7.46 7.06 -36.61
C ASN A 467 -6.87 7.43 -35.21
N TYR A 468 -7.54 7.10 -34.11
CA TYR A 468 -7.15 7.51 -32.75
C TYR A 468 -6.63 6.35 -31.91
N LEU A 469 -5.47 6.57 -31.25
CA LEU A 469 -4.97 5.74 -30.16
C LEU A 469 -5.45 6.34 -28.83
N GLY A 470 -6.32 5.63 -28.12
CA GLY A 470 -6.92 6.09 -26.87
C GLY A 470 -6.27 5.51 -25.61
N LEU A 471 -6.18 6.31 -24.55
CA LEU A 471 -5.65 5.95 -23.24
C LEU A 471 -6.65 6.31 -22.13
N PHE A 472 -6.98 5.34 -21.28
CA PHE A 472 -7.96 5.52 -20.20
C PHE A 472 -7.57 4.83 -18.88
N GLY A 473 -8.07 5.36 -17.77
CA GLY A 473 -7.86 4.81 -16.42
C GLY A 473 -6.40 4.81 -15.94
N GLY A 474 -6.12 3.88 -15.02
CA GLY A 474 -4.79 3.63 -14.44
C GLY A 474 -4.45 4.39 -13.16
N CYS A 475 -3.20 4.21 -12.71
CA CYS A 475 -2.62 4.80 -11.50
C CYS A 475 -1.41 5.68 -11.86
N PRO A 476 -1.17 6.81 -11.18
CA PRO A 476 -1.88 7.30 -10.00
C PRO A 476 -3.25 7.92 -10.35
N VAL A 477 -4.27 7.60 -9.54
CA VAL A 477 -5.60 8.21 -9.67
C VAL A 477 -5.52 9.67 -9.22
N ARG A 478 -5.75 10.61 -10.14
CA ARG A 478 -5.79 12.07 -9.91
C ARG A 478 -7.22 12.58 -10.06
N GLN A 479 -7.50 13.81 -9.61
CA GLN A 479 -8.86 14.40 -9.66
C GLN A 479 -9.48 14.37 -11.07
N ASN A 480 -8.68 14.46 -12.15
CA ASN A 480 -9.12 14.36 -13.54
C ASN A 480 -9.16 12.90 -14.07
N TYR A 481 -9.56 11.89 -13.29
CA TYR A 481 -9.66 10.51 -13.80
C TYR A 481 -10.77 10.30 -14.85
N GLN A 482 -11.60 11.32 -15.07
CA GLN A 482 -12.69 11.39 -16.07
C GLN A 482 -12.23 11.92 -17.45
N GLU A 483 -10.91 11.99 -17.66
CA GLU A 483 -10.28 12.54 -18.88
C GLU A 483 -9.75 11.40 -19.77
N LEU A 484 -10.35 11.26 -20.95
CA LEU A 484 -9.96 10.32 -22.00
C LEU A 484 -8.93 11.00 -22.92
N SER A 485 -7.70 10.49 -22.95
CA SER A 485 -6.65 11.01 -23.83
C SER A 485 -6.66 10.25 -25.16
N LEU A 486 -6.67 10.97 -26.28
CA LEU A 486 -6.74 10.42 -27.63
C LEU A 486 -5.60 11.01 -28.49
N LEU A 487 -4.67 10.19 -28.93
CA LEU A 487 -3.65 10.58 -29.91
C LEU A 487 -4.22 10.39 -31.31
N ASP A 488 -4.31 11.47 -32.07
CA ASP A 488 -4.56 11.38 -33.51
C ASP A 488 -3.31 10.83 -34.22
N LEU A 489 -3.43 9.66 -34.86
CA LEU A 489 -2.31 8.98 -35.52
C LEU A 489 -1.99 9.54 -36.91
N GLN A 490 -2.79 10.47 -37.43
CA GLN A 490 -2.50 11.20 -38.67
C GLN A 490 -1.87 12.56 -38.36
N LEU A 491 -2.44 13.30 -37.41
CA LEU A 491 -1.95 14.63 -37.02
C LEU A 491 -0.79 14.60 -36.01
N HIS A 492 -0.56 13.47 -35.34
CA HIS A 492 0.37 13.32 -34.23
C HIS A 492 0.12 14.34 -33.09
N ILE A 493 -1.15 14.52 -32.69
CA ILE A 493 -1.57 15.46 -31.64
C ILE A 493 -2.46 14.77 -30.60
N TRP A 494 -2.26 15.08 -29.31
CA TRP A 494 -3.11 14.63 -28.21
C TRP A 494 -4.35 15.52 -28.02
N LYS A 495 -5.53 14.99 -28.34
CA LYS A 495 -6.84 15.49 -27.86
C LYS A 495 -7.13 14.92 -26.46
N HIS A 496 -7.89 15.66 -25.63
CA HIS A 496 -8.36 15.17 -24.33
C HIS A 496 -9.83 15.49 -24.16
N VAL A 497 -10.65 14.46 -23.95
CA VAL A 497 -12.11 14.60 -23.89
C VAL A 497 -12.61 14.24 -22.50
N LYS A 498 -13.49 15.07 -21.94
CA LYS A 498 -14.14 14.78 -20.66
C LYS A 498 -15.30 13.81 -20.85
N LEU A 499 -15.51 12.93 -19.87
CA LEU A 499 -16.70 12.08 -19.81
C LEU A 499 -17.82 12.82 -19.06
N ASN A 500 -19.03 12.85 -19.64
CA ASN A 500 -20.18 13.60 -19.10
C ASN A 500 -20.76 13.01 -17.80
N TYR A 501 -20.32 11.81 -17.40
CA TYR A 501 -20.83 11.09 -16.24
C TYR A 501 -19.76 10.93 -15.17
N VAL A 502 -20.11 11.19 -13.92
CA VAL A 502 -19.27 10.93 -12.73
C VAL A 502 -19.20 9.43 -12.49
N CYS A 503 -18.41 8.75 -13.31
CA CYS A 503 -18.12 7.34 -13.12
C CYS A 503 -17.35 7.20 -11.80
N LYS A 504 -17.95 6.58 -10.77
CA LYS A 504 -17.31 6.36 -9.45
C LYS A 504 -16.18 5.33 -9.52
N GLU A 505 -15.77 4.94 -10.72
CA GLU A 505 -14.99 3.76 -11.05
C GLU A 505 -13.52 4.08 -11.28
N LEU A 506 -12.68 3.08 -11.02
CA LEU A 506 -11.23 3.29 -10.93
C LEU A 506 -10.52 2.95 -12.24
N PHE A 507 -11.04 2.01 -13.03
CA PHE A 507 -10.44 1.51 -14.29
C PHE A 507 -8.92 1.27 -14.18
N VAL A 508 -8.53 0.63 -13.08
CA VAL A 508 -7.16 0.18 -12.80
C VAL A 508 -7.10 -1.32 -13.09
N ARG A 509 -6.36 -1.73 -14.12
CA ARG A 509 -6.33 -3.12 -14.65
C ARG A 509 -7.70 -3.64 -15.09
N SER A 510 -8.53 -2.75 -15.62
CA SER A 510 -9.66 -3.07 -16.50
C SER A 510 -9.15 -3.55 -17.86
N THR A 511 -10.07 -3.98 -18.73
CA THR A 511 -9.83 -4.12 -20.17
C THR A 511 -10.67 -3.10 -20.94
N ALA A 512 -10.19 -2.69 -22.10
CA ALA A 512 -10.83 -1.75 -23.00
C ALA A 512 -11.04 -2.44 -24.37
N ASN A 513 -12.29 -2.50 -24.83
CA ASN A 513 -12.66 -3.18 -26.07
C ASN A 513 -13.53 -2.22 -26.88
N VAL A 514 -13.15 -1.87 -28.11
CA VAL A 514 -13.98 -1.04 -28.99
C VAL A 514 -14.87 -1.96 -29.82
N VAL A 515 -16.19 -1.77 -29.71
CA VAL A 515 -17.20 -2.43 -30.53
C VAL A 515 -17.98 -1.33 -31.22
N ASP A 516 -17.90 -1.31 -32.55
CA ASP A 516 -18.43 -0.25 -33.41
C ASP A 516 -17.95 1.15 -32.96
N ASP A 517 -18.87 2.03 -32.58
CA ASP A 517 -18.58 3.37 -32.05
C ASP A 517 -18.57 3.43 -30.51
N ASP A 518 -18.55 2.29 -29.81
CA ASP A 518 -18.61 2.20 -28.35
C ASP A 518 -17.38 1.54 -27.72
N LEU A 519 -16.78 2.22 -26.75
CA LEU A 519 -15.72 1.71 -25.89
C LEU A 519 -16.32 0.97 -24.68
N ILE A 520 -16.20 -0.36 -24.72
CA ILE A 520 -16.63 -1.30 -23.68
C ILE A 520 -15.50 -1.52 -22.67
N MET A 521 -15.65 -0.89 -21.51
CA MET A 521 -14.76 -1.04 -20.36
C MET A 521 -15.26 -2.17 -19.45
N ILE A 522 -14.41 -3.15 -19.18
CA ILE A 522 -14.76 -4.32 -18.35
C ILE A 522 -13.85 -4.39 -17.12
N GLY A 523 -14.46 -4.46 -15.93
CA GLY A 523 -13.77 -4.72 -14.67
C GLY A 523 -12.76 -3.64 -14.27
N GLY A 524 -11.66 -4.08 -13.68
CA GLY A 524 -10.67 -3.24 -13.01
C GLY A 524 -11.02 -2.96 -11.56
N GLY A 525 -10.15 -2.20 -10.87
CA GLY A 525 -10.38 -1.78 -9.48
C GLY A 525 -9.11 -1.70 -8.63
N ALA A 526 -9.29 -1.51 -7.32
CA ALA A 526 -8.19 -1.50 -6.36
C ALA A 526 -8.56 -2.13 -5.00
N ALA A 527 -7.59 -2.78 -4.37
CA ALA A 527 -7.66 -3.17 -2.96
C ALA A 527 -7.12 -2.01 -2.11
N CYS A 528 -7.90 -1.55 -1.14
CA CYS A 528 -7.48 -0.58 -0.14
C CYS A 528 -7.74 -1.13 1.26
N TYR A 529 -6.74 -1.05 2.14
CA TYR A 529 -6.87 -1.53 3.53
C TYR A 529 -8.03 -0.85 4.30
N ALA A 530 -8.39 0.39 3.95
CA ALA A 530 -9.45 1.16 4.61
C ALA A 530 -10.87 0.90 4.07
N PHE A 531 -11.01 0.40 2.84
CA PHE A 531 -12.31 0.28 2.14
C PHE A 531 -12.55 -1.08 1.47
N GLY A 532 -11.67 -2.06 1.72
CA GLY A 532 -11.76 -3.40 1.15
C GLY A 532 -11.35 -3.46 -0.33
N THR A 533 -12.01 -4.35 -1.07
CA THR A 533 -11.73 -4.63 -2.49
C THR A 533 -12.81 -3.95 -3.33
N LYS A 534 -12.48 -2.81 -3.97
CA LYS A 534 -13.40 -2.19 -4.93
C LYS A 534 -13.08 -2.67 -6.34
N PHE A 535 -14.03 -3.36 -6.96
CA PHE A 535 -14.07 -3.59 -8.41
C PHE A 535 -14.82 -2.47 -9.12
N SER A 536 -14.73 -2.45 -10.44
CA SER A 536 -15.51 -1.55 -11.30
C SER A 536 -16.47 -2.29 -12.20
N GLU A 537 -17.67 -1.73 -12.33
CA GLU A 537 -18.76 -2.26 -13.14
C GLU A 537 -18.46 -2.12 -14.65
N PRO A 538 -19.03 -2.99 -15.51
CA PRO A 538 -18.96 -2.81 -16.96
C PRO A 538 -19.66 -1.53 -17.43
N VAL A 539 -18.97 -0.71 -18.21
CA VAL A 539 -19.54 0.52 -18.81
C VAL A 539 -19.24 0.64 -20.29
N LYS A 540 -20.14 1.31 -21.00
CA LYS A 540 -20.08 1.64 -22.43
C LYS A 540 -19.92 3.16 -22.57
N ILE A 541 -18.82 3.60 -23.15
CA ILE A 541 -18.48 5.00 -23.44
C ILE A 541 -18.64 5.22 -24.93
N ASN A 542 -19.53 6.11 -25.37
CA ASN A 542 -19.75 6.33 -26.79
C ASN A 542 -18.68 7.25 -27.39
N LEU A 543 -18.10 6.83 -28.53
CA LEU A 543 -17.03 7.54 -29.24
C LEU A 543 -17.50 8.17 -30.56
N SER A 544 -18.79 8.07 -30.93
CA SER A 544 -19.28 8.52 -32.26
C SER A 544 -19.02 10.01 -32.54
N SER A 545 -19.00 10.86 -31.51
CA SER A 545 -18.72 12.30 -31.60
C SER A 545 -17.23 12.66 -31.65
N VAL A 546 -16.30 11.74 -31.33
CA VAL A 546 -14.86 12.01 -31.31
C VAL A 546 -14.31 12.55 -32.65
N PRO A 547 -14.69 12.03 -33.83
CA PRO A 547 -14.26 12.58 -35.11
C PRO A 547 -14.86 13.96 -35.45
N LEU A 548 -15.95 14.35 -34.76
CA LEU A 548 -16.66 15.62 -34.96
C LEU A 548 -16.17 16.73 -34.02
N MET A 549 -15.35 16.41 -33.00
CA MET A 549 -14.76 17.37 -32.09
C MET A 549 -13.58 18.10 -32.75
N SER A 550 -13.70 19.42 -32.88
CA SER A 550 -12.65 20.28 -33.46
C SER A 550 -11.42 20.39 -32.54
N LEU A 551 -10.36 21.01 -33.04
CA LEU A 551 -9.17 21.33 -32.23
C LEU A 551 -9.41 22.55 -31.31
N ASP A 552 -10.31 23.46 -31.69
CA ASP A 552 -10.51 24.74 -31.02
C ASP A 552 -11.44 24.63 -29.80
N ASP A 553 -12.42 23.72 -29.83
CA ASP A 553 -13.36 23.43 -28.72
C ASP A 553 -12.68 22.96 -27.42
N CYS A 554 -11.37 22.70 -27.45
CA CYS A 554 -10.57 22.23 -26.32
C CYS A 554 -9.82 23.36 -25.57
N ASN A 555 -9.84 24.60 -26.07
CA ASN A 555 -9.05 25.72 -25.52
C ASN A 555 -9.90 26.66 -24.63
N ILE A 556 -9.56 26.73 -23.35
CA ILE A 556 -10.03 27.77 -22.41
C ILE A 556 -8.81 28.64 -22.04
N PRO A 557 -8.93 29.98 -21.89
CA PRO A 557 -7.78 30.89 -21.94
C PRO A 557 -6.78 30.79 -20.77
N PRO A 558 -5.51 31.23 -20.97
CA PRO A 558 -4.52 31.34 -19.92
C PRO A 558 -4.57 32.70 -19.19
N GLU A 559 -4.61 32.66 -17.86
CA GLU A 559 -4.40 33.80 -16.95
C GLU A 559 -3.54 33.31 -15.76
N MET A 560 -2.60 34.05 -15.17
CA MET A 560 -1.72 35.14 -15.63
C MET A 560 -0.40 34.97 -14.84
N GLY A 561 0.78 35.39 -15.28
CA GLY A 561 1.19 36.00 -16.55
C GLY A 561 2.73 36.13 -16.55
N GLU A 562 3.34 36.34 -17.71
CA GLU A 562 4.80 36.39 -17.83
C GLU A 562 5.42 37.67 -17.25
N LYS A 563 6.65 37.54 -16.71
CA LYS A 563 7.66 38.60 -16.79
C LYS A 563 8.99 38.02 -17.25
N LEU A 564 9.29 38.20 -18.53
CA LEU A 564 10.64 38.07 -19.07
C LEU A 564 11.58 39.09 -18.41
N VAL A 565 12.73 38.62 -17.94
CA VAL A 565 13.97 39.41 -17.87
C VAL A 565 15.11 38.51 -18.34
N THR A 566 15.93 39.01 -19.25
CA THR A 566 17.05 38.30 -19.88
C THR A 566 18.28 38.22 -18.97
N HIS A 567 19.17 37.26 -19.24
CA HIS A 567 20.49 37.18 -18.61
C HIS A 567 21.33 38.46 -18.80
N HIS A 568 22.06 38.85 -17.76
CA HIS A 568 23.40 39.44 -17.86
C HIS A 568 24.21 39.15 -16.58
N TYR A 569 25.50 39.50 -16.58
CA TYR A 569 26.52 39.17 -15.56
C TYR A 569 26.80 40.35 -14.61
N GLU A 570 27.67 40.12 -13.60
CA GLU A 570 28.22 41.09 -12.61
C GLU A 570 27.25 41.53 -11.48
N GLY A 571 27.68 41.81 -10.23
CA GLY A 571 28.99 41.54 -9.61
C GLY A 571 29.20 42.14 -8.20
N VAL A 572 29.58 41.29 -7.22
CA VAL A 572 30.33 41.61 -5.97
C VAL A 572 29.60 42.33 -4.78
N THR A 573 30.05 42.02 -3.55
CA THR A 573 29.63 42.53 -2.20
C THR A 573 28.25 42.05 -1.65
N GLY A 574 28.04 41.84 -0.35
CA GLY A 574 28.96 41.91 0.81
C GLY A 574 28.40 41.31 2.12
N GLU A 575 29.32 40.94 3.00
CA GLU A 575 29.26 40.27 4.33
C GLU A 575 28.12 40.50 5.38
N LYS A 576 27.83 39.43 6.17
CA LYS A 576 27.59 39.40 7.67
C LYS A 576 26.36 40.15 8.26
N ASN A 577 25.87 39.93 9.50
CA ASN A 577 26.12 38.95 10.58
C ASN A 577 24.92 38.89 11.60
N VAL A 578 24.80 37.78 12.36
CA VAL A 578 24.34 37.63 13.80
C VAL A 578 22.96 38.24 14.23
N ASN A 579 21.98 37.65 14.95
CA ASN A 579 21.72 36.49 15.87
C ASN A 579 21.39 36.92 17.35
N PHE A 580 20.14 36.68 17.82
CA PHE A 580 19.62 36.70 19.23
C PHE A 580 19.60 38.07 19.97
N GLN A 581 18.87 38.31 21.08
CA GLN A 581 18.19 37.48 22.13
C GLN A 581 16.86 38.21 22.57
N ALA A 582 16.04 38.00 23.63
CA ALA A 582 16.02 37.17 24.86
C ALA A 582 14.60 37.06 25.52
N LEU A 583 14.48 36.20 26.57
CA LEU A 583 13.87 36.36 27.94
C LEU A 583 12.70 37.35 28.23
N GLU A 584 11.79 37.16 29.21
CA GLU A 584 11.25 36.00 29.98
C GLU A 584 10.13 36.44 31.00
N LEU A 585 9.41 35.51 31.66
CA LEU A 585 8.38 35.65 32.75
C LEU A 585 7.07 36.40 32.39
N GLY A 586 5.84 36.07 32.82
CA GLY A 586 5.21 35.06 33.73
C GLY A 586 3.76 35.53 34.07
N ASN A 587 2.85 34.91 34.87
CA ASN A 587 2.63 33.60 35.54
C ASN A 587 1.26 33.71 36.34
N THR A 588 0.87 32.74 37.19
CA THR A 588 0.03 32.85 38.45
C THR A 588 -1.52 32.53 38.50
N GLN A 589 -2.09 32.00 39.64
CA GLN A 589 -3.32 31.11 39.78
C GLN A 589 -4.65 31.75 40.34
N THR A 590 -5.58 31.17 41.18
CA THR A 590 -5.56 30.30 42.43
C THR A 590 -6.83 29.38 42.60
N LEU A 591 -6.97 28.59 43.71
CA LEU A 591 -8.11 27.74 44.22
C LEU A 591 -8.21 26.26 43.68
N THR A 592 -8.61 25.15 44.35
CA THR A 592 -9.42 24.72 45.56
C THR A 592 -10.94 24.47 45.31
N GLU A 593 -11.74 23.54 45.90
CA GLU A 593 -11.63 22.33 46.80
C GLU A 593 -13.02 21.55 46.83
N SER A 594 -13.40 20.46 47.56
CA SER A 594 -12.82 19.35 48.41
C SER A 594 -13.89 18.21 48.68
N SER A 595 -13.54 17.11 49.42
CA SER A 595 -14.36 16.07 50.17
C SER A 595 -15.49 15.22 49.49
N ASP A 596 -15.97 14.02 49.95
CA ASP A 596 -15.51 12.95 50.91
C ASP A 596 -16.31 11.60 50.79
N PHE A 597 -15.90 10.55 51.56
CA PHE A 597 -16.61 9.32 52.06
C PHE A 597 -16.85 8.01 51.23
N ASN A 598 -16.16 6.92 51.64
CA ASN A 598 -16.61 5.60 52.22
C ASN A 598 -17.78 4.74 51.64
N SER A 599 -17.87 3.39 51.84
CA SER A 599 -17.05 2.38 52.58
C SER A 599 -17.29 0.90 52.14
N GLU A 600 -16.53 -0.04 52.73
CA GLU A 600 -16.37 -1.49 52.46
C GLU A 600 -17.59 -2.45 52.50
N ALA A 601 -17.43 -3.63 51.87
CA ALA A 601 -17.89 -4.95 52.34
C ALA A 601 -16.93 -6.07 51.83
N LYS A 602 -16.91 -7.27 52.43
CA LYS A 602 -15.81 -8.26 52.28
C LYS A 602 -16.22 -9.75 52.20
N HIS A 603 -15.52 -10.51 51.34
CA HIS A 603 -15.28 -11.98 51.38
C HIS A 603 -16.50 -12.94 51.19
N PRO A 604 -16.29 -14.26 50.93
CA PRO A 604 -15.04 -15.03 50.85
C PRO A 604 -14.75 -15.73 49.49
N VAL A 605 -13.67 -16.51 49.47
CA VAL A 605 -13.17 -17.36 48.36
C VAL A 605 -13.94 -18.69 48.30
N ASN A 606 -14.01 -19.32 47.12
CA ASN A 606 -14.12 -20.77 47.01
C ASN A 606 -13.33 -21.28 45.79
N ASP A 607 -12.51 -22.31 45.98
CA ASP A 607 -11.76 -22.98 44.91
C ASP A 607 -12.64 -24.00 44.16
N GLY A 608 -12.34 -24.23 42.88
CA GLY A 608 -13.04 -25.22 42.07
C GLY A 608 -12.38 -25.43 40.71
N HIS A 609 -11.95 -26.66 40.43
CA HIS A 609 -11.31 -27.03 39.15
C HIS A 609 -12.25 -26.73 37.97
N GLN A 610 -11.77 -25.94 37.00
CA GLN A 610 -12.45 -25.81 35.71
C GLN A 610 -12.33 -27.13 34.93
N MET A 611 -13.43 -27.90 34.91
CA MET A 611 -13.54 -29.07 34.04
C MET A 611 -13.59 -28.65 32.58
N ALA A 612 -13.05 -29.48 31.69
CA ALA A 612 -13.13 -29.24 30.25
C ALA A 612 -14.59 -29.27 29.77
N ALA A 613 -15.03 -28.20 29.09
CA ALA A 613 -16.38 -28.12 28.54
C ALA A 613 -16.60 -29.22 27.48
N SER A 614 -17.54 -30.14 27.73
CA SER A 614 -17.86 -31.22 26.81
C SER A 614 -18.55 -30.68 25.55
N HIS A 615 -17.92 -30.87 24.39
CA HIS A 615 -18.47 -30.41 23.11
C HIS A 615 -19.40 -31.48 22.52
N TRP A 616 -20.49 -31.06 21.87
CA TRP A 616 -21.55 -31.95 21.38
C TRP A 616 -21.89 -31.70 19.91
N VAL A 617 -22.39 -32.75 19.25
CA VAL A 617 -22.97 -32.78 17.91
C VAL A 617 -24.37 -33.41 17.92
N VAL A 618 -25.15 -33.11 16.89
CA VAL A 618 -26.38 -33.85 16.54
C VAL A 618 -26.15 -34.57 15.22
N GLU A 619 -26.28 -35.89 15.25
CA GLU A 619 -26.25 -36.75 14.07
C GLU A 619 -27.63 -36.73 13.38
N LEU A 620 -27.65 -36.55 12.06
CA LEU A 620 -28.86 -36.54 11.23
C LEU A 620 -28.68 -37.38 9.95
N ASP A 621 -29.74 -38.05 9.54
CA ASP A 621 -29.80 -38.77 8.25
C ASP A 621 -29.57 -37.81 7.07
N LYS A 622 -28.70 -38.17 6.12
CA LYS A 622 -28.25 -37.29 5.02
C LYS A 622 -29.38 -36.79 4.12
N LYS A 623 -30.49 -37.53 4.02
CA LYS A 623 -31.74 -37.10 3.37
C LYS A 623 -32.41 -35.89 4.04
N TYR A 624 -32.30 -35.75 5.36
CA TYR A 624 -32.89 -34.66 6.14
C TYR A 624 -31.87 -33.58 6.56
N ALA A 625 -30.57 -33.84 6.40
CA ALA A 625 -29.48 -33.00 6.84
C ALA A 625 -29.55 -31.53 6.36
N LYS A 626 -30.17 -31.21 5.22
CA LYS A 626 -30.43 -29.83 4.81
C LYS A 626 -31.49 -29.17 5.72
N PHE A 627 -32.65 -29.80 5.85
CA PHE A 627 -33.79 -29.31 6.64
C PHE A 627 -33.43 -29.18 8.13
N GLY A 628 -32.82 -30.21 8.73
CA GLY A 628 -32.37 -30.17 10.11
C GLY A 628 -31.29 -29.11 10.37
N LYS A 629 -30.36 -28.88 9.43
CA LYS A 629 -29.40 -27.78 9.49
C LYS A 629 -30.09 -26.41 9.48
N ASP A 630 -31.09 -26.23 8.62
CA ASP A 630 -31.80 -24.96 8.49
C ASP A 630 -32.64 -24.67 9.75
N ILE A 631 -33.24 -25.69 10.38
CA ILE A 631 -33.84 -25.60 11.72
C ILE A 631 -32.77 -25.22 12.78
N LEU A 632 -31.69 -26.00 12.90
CA LEU A 632 -30.64 -25.76 13.91
C LEU A 632 -30.04 -24.35 13.76
N LYS A 633 -29.85 -23.88 12.52
CA LYS A 633 -29.37 -22.53 12.23
C LYS A 633 -30.40 -21.47 12.63
N LYS A 634 -31.69 -21.65 12.32
CA LYS A 634 -32.73 -20.65 12.62
C LYS A 634 -32.87 -20.36 14.12
N PHE A 635 -32.87 -21.38 14.96
CA PHE A 635 -33.09 -21.21 16.42
C PHE A 635 -31.82 -20.89 17.22
N GLY A 636 -30.66 -20.71 16.56
CA GLY A 636 -29.37 -20.49 17.23
C GLY A 636 -28.83 -21.74 17.96
N TRP A 637 -29.20 -22.92 17.46
CA TRP A 637 -28.84 -24.21 18.02
C TRP A 637 -27.60 -24.81 17.36
N LEU A 638 -27.30 -24.44 16.11
CA LEU A 638 -26.08 -24.79 15.40
C LEU A 638 -24.89 -23.97 15.90
N ASP A 639 -23.80 -24.63 16.30
CA ASP A 639 -22.53 -23.98 16.60
C ASP A 639 -21.80 -23.64 15.29
N LEU A 640 -21.81 -22.36 14.94
CA LEU A 640 -21.17 -21.83 13.72
C LEU A 640 -19.64 -21.74 13.81
N GLY A 641 -19.03 -21.96 14.99
CA GLY A 641 -17.58 -22.00 15.18
C GLY A 641 -16.95 -23.32 14.75
N ARG A 642 -17.72 -24.43 14.78
CA ARG A 642 -17.31 -25.76 14.33
C ARG A 642 -17.94 -26.10 12.96
N LYS A 643 -17.34 -27.03 12.22
CA LYS A 643 -17.86 -27.48 10.91
C LYS A 643 -18.68 -28.76 11.06
N PRO A 644 -19.86 -28.86 10.42
CA PRO A 644 -20.52 -30.14 10.20
C PRO A 644 -19.61 -31.10 9.43
N HIS A 645 -19.65 -32.38 9.82
CA HIS A 645 -18.87 -33.46 9.22
C HIS A 645 -19.77 -34.66 8.92
N GLN A 646 -19.30 -35.59 8.10
CA GLN A 646 -20.03 -36.78 7.67
C GLN A 646 -19.37 -38.00 8.32
N GLN A 647 -20.15 -38.97 8.82
CA GLN A 647 -19.58 -40.22 9.31
C GLN A 647 -19.03 -41.08 8.15
N GLU A 648 -18.13 -42.01 8.47
CA GLU A 648 -17.46 -42.90 7.50
C GLU A 648 -18.44 -43.77 6.69
N ASP A 649 -19.61 -44.08 7.26
CA ASP A 649 -20.68 -44.83 6.59
C ASP A 649 -21.31 -44.09 5.39
N GLY A 650 -21.08 -42.78 5.31
CA GLY A 650 -21.52 -41.91 4.23
C GLY A 650 -23.01 -41.53 4.24
N LYS A 651 -23.83 -42.08 5.15
CA LYS A 651 -25.30 -41.93 5.19
C LYS A 651 -25.78 -40.88 6.19
N ARG A 652 -24.95 -40.49 7.16
CA ARG A 652 -25.31 -39.51 8.20
C ARG A 652 -24.33 -38.35 8.31
N ILE A 653 -24.82 -37.22 8.82
CA ILE A 653 -24.07 -35.96 8.96
C ILE A 653 -24.23 -35.43 10.39
N CYS A 654 -23.11 -35.18 11.04
CA CYS A 654 -23.01 -34.63 12.38
C CYS A 654 -22.94 -33.10 12.31
N PHE A 655 -23.82 -32.44 13.06
CA PHE A 655 -23.93 -30.98 13.17
C PHE A 655 -23.51 -30.52 14.56
N PRO A 656 -22.41 -29.74 14.69
CA PRO A 656 -22.04 -29.11 15.94
C PRO A 656 -23.17 -28.28 16.52
N VAL A 657 -23.48 -28.48 17.80
CA VAL A 657 -24.58 -27.79 18.49
C VAL A 657 -24.10 -27.00 19.71
N THR A 658 -24.85 -25.97 20.05
CA THR A 658 -24.60 -25.08 21.19
C THR A 658 -25.08 -25.71 22.51
N GLU A 659 -24.52 -25.27 23.64
CA GLU A 659 -24.98 -25.69 24.98
C GLU A 659 -26.47 -25.39 25.19
N LYS A 660 -26.97 -24.27 24.63
CA LYS A 660 -28.39 -23.90 24.63
C LYS A 660 -29.28 -24.98 23.99
N PHE A 661 -28.82 -25.60 22.91
CA PHE A 661 -29.51 -26.77 22.34
C PHE A 661 -29.35 -28.00 23.24
N CYS A 662 -28.14 -28.25 23.74
CA CYS A 662 -27.85 -29.42 24.58
C CYS A 662 -28.64 -29.46 25.90
N ALA A 663 -29.07 -28.29 26.40
CA ALA A 663 -29.90 -28.13 27.59
C ALA A 663 -31.39 -28.37 27.36
N ILE A 664 -31.91 -28.12 26.15
CA ILE A 664 -33.32 -28.37 25.78
C ILE A 664 -33.53 -29.74 25.11
N PHE A 665 -32.50 -30.27 24.46
CA PHE A 665 -32.48 -31.62 23.89
C PHE A 665 -32.07 -32.63 24.97
N GLN A 666 -32.97 -32.82 25.94
CA GLN A 666 -32.86 -33.85 26.98
C GLN A 666 -33.66 -35.10 26.60
N GLU A 667 -33.11 -36.26 26.93
CA GLU A 667 -33.76 -37.55 26.75
C GLU A 667 -34.42 -37.98 28.06
N LYS A 668 -35.75 -37.95 28.08
CA LYS A 668 -36.57 -38.72 29.03
C LYS A 668 -37.72 -39.38 28.28
N GLN A 669 -37.56 -40.67 28.01
CA GLN A 669 -38.67 -41.59 27.77
C GLN A 669 -39.29 -41.95 29.12
N LEU A 670 -40.59 -41.71 29.29
CA LEU A 670 -41.46 -42.38 30.26
C LEU A 670 -42.93 -42.07 29.92
N HIS A 671 -43.84 -42.97 30.32
CA HIS A 671 -45.09 -43.21 29.59
C HIS A 671 -46.30 -42.32 29.94
N SER A 672 -47.25 -42.33 29.00
CA SER A 672 -48.72 -42.30 29.15
C SER A 672 -49.45 -40.99 29.54
N GLY A 673 -50.48 -40.68 28.74
CA GLY A 673 -51.66 -39.89 29.14
C GLY A 673 -51.64 -38.41 28.77
N GLY A 674 -52.53 -37.99 27.85
CA GLY A 674 -52.74 -36.58 27.50
C GLY A 674 -53.18 -36.41 26.04
N GLU A 675 -54.40 -35.91 25.83
CA GLU A 675 -55.16 -35.87 24.58
C GLU A 675 -54.52 -35.09 23.40
N SER A 676 -55.06 -35.33 22.20
CA SER A 676 -54.58 -34.77 20.93
C SER A 676 -55.34 -33.49 20.54
N GLU A 677 -54.67 -32.34 20.51
CA GLU A 677 -55.05 -31.24 19.62
C GLU A 677 -54.28 -31.32 18.30
N GLY A 678 -54.99 -31.09 17.18
CA GLY A 678 -54.58 -31.56 15.86
C GLY A 678 -53.37 -30.84 15.25
N LEU A 679 -52.26 -31.56 15.12
CA LEU A 679 -51.13 -31.16 14.27
C LEU A 679 -51.23 -31.88 12.91
N ASN A 680 -51.32 -31.11 11.82
CA ASN A 680 -51.44 -31.67 10.47
C ASN A 680 -50.23 -32.54 10.10
N THR A 681 -50.44 -33.84 9.90
CA THR A 681 -49.41 -34.79 9.46
C THR A 681 -48.99 -34.49 8.03
N ILE A 682 -47.78 -33.95 7.85
CA ILE A 682 -47.17 -33.73 6.53
C ILE A 682 -46.65 -35.08 6.01
N ASP A 683 -47.13 -35.49 4.84
CA ASP A 683 -46.72 -36.71 4.14
C ASP A 683 -45.25 -36.60 3.65
N LEU A 684 -44.34 -37.23 4.41
CA LEU A 684 -42.89 -37.25 4.13
C LEU A 684 -42.48 -38.14 2.94
N SER A 685 -43.43 -38.74 2.20
CA SER A 685 -43.13 -39.59 1.04
C SER A 685 -42.79 -38.84 -0.26
N LYS A 686 -42.98 -37.51 -0.31
CA LYS A 686 -42.86 -36.69 -1.53
C LYS A 686 -41.59 -35.82 -1.56
N PRO A 687 -40.96 -35.60 -2.74
CA PRO A 687 -39.80 -34.69 -2.86
C PRO A 687 -40.17 -33.24 -2.54
N TYR A 688 -39.40 -32.59 -1.66
CA TYR A 688 -39.71 -31.24 -1.16
C TYR A 688 -39.33 -30.14 -2.16
N THR A 689 -40.31 -29.64 -2.92
CA THR A 689 -40.14 -28.56 -3.90
C THR A 689 -40.75 -27.24 -3.44
N GLY A 690 -39.93 -26.18 -3.33
CA GLY A 690 -40.41 -24.82 -3.01
C GLY A 690 -40.54 -24.53 -1.51
N GLY A 691 -40.42 -23.24 -1.16
CA GLY A 691 -40.36 -22.80 0.24
C GLY A 691 -41.73 -22.59 0.88
N VAL A 692 -42.21 -23.57 1.62
CA VAL A 692 -43.31 -23.50 2.60
C VAL A 692 -42.98 -24.48 3.73
N LEU A 693 -42.94 -24.13 5.02
CA LEU A 693 -42.86 -22.82 5.68
C LEU A 693 -41.97 -22.98 6.94
N LEU A 694 -41.32 -21.92 7.42
CA LEU A 694 -40.51 -21.96 8.66
C LEU A 694 -40.78 -20.83 9.66
N ASP A 695 -41.56 -19.80 9.31
CA ASP A 695 -41.62 -18.55 10.10
C ASP A 695 -42.60 -18.54 11.27
N GLU A 696 -43.55 -19.48 11.30
CA GLU A 696 -44.51 -19.67 12.41
C GLU A 696 -44.16 -20.88 13.30
N THR A 697 -43.03 -21.56 13.06
CA THR A 697 -42.67 -22.79 13.77
C THR A 697 -42.22 -22.51 15.21
N SER A 698 -42.87 -23.15 16.20
CA SER A 698 -42.46 -23.04 17.60
C SER A 698 -41.18 -23.84 17.92
N CYS A 699 -40.48 -23.51 19.00
CA CYS A 699 -39.33 -24.28 19.48
C CYS A 699 -39.68 -25.76 19.77
N ALA A 700 -40.89 -26.05 20.28
CA ALA A 700 -41.32 -27.42 20.57
C ALA A 700 -41.55 -28.20 19.26
N THR A 701 -42.23 -27.58 18.29
CA THR A 701 -42.47 -28.16 16.96
C THR A 701 -41.15 -28.43 16.23
N ALA A 702 -40.19 -27.50 16.31
CA ALA A 702 -38.86 -27.66 15.73
C ALA A 702 -38.05 -28.80 16.37
N LEU A 703 -38.14 -28.99 17.69
CA LEU A 703 -37.54 -30.14 18.38
C LEU A 703 -38.21 -31.46 17.99
N HIS A 704 -39.54 -31.48 17.79
CA HIS A 704 -40.25 -32.65 17.28
C HIS A 704 -39.79 -33.04 15.87
N PHE A 705 -39.71 -32.08 14.94
CA PHE A 705 -39.23 -32.35 13.58
C PHE A 705 -37.77 -32.84 13.54
N LEU A 706 -36.90 -32.37 14.43
CA LEU A 706 -35.54 -32.91 14.53
C LEU A 706 -35.55 -34.38 14.98
N LYS A 707 -36.37 -34.74 15.98
CA LYS A 707 -36.51 -36.13 16.44
C LYS A 707 -37.09 -37.05 15.36
N GLU A 708 -38.12 -36.60 14.63
CA GLU A 708 -38.68 -37.30 13.45
C GLU A 708 -37.62 -37.53 12.36
N CYS A 709 -36.69 -36.58 12.17
CA CYS A 709 -35.56 -36.70 11.24
C CYS A 709 -34.43 -37.62 11.75
N GLY A 710 -34.61 -38.31 12.88
CA GLY A 710 -33.62 -39.21 13.48
C GLY A 710 -32.50 -38.51 14.24
N ALA A 711 -32.71 -37.27 14.72
CA ALA A 711 -31.69 -36.55 15.49
C ALA A 711 -31.27 -37.30 16.75
N THR A 712 -29.99 -37.68 16.84
CA THR A 712 -29.38 -38.22 18.06
C THR A 712 -28.21 -37.34 18.50
N LYS A 713 -28.01 -37.22 19.81
CA LYS A 713 -27.00 -36.32 20.41
C LYS A 713 -25.76 -37.12 20.81
N GLN A 714 -24.59 -36.71 20.33
CA GLN A 714 -23.30 -37.39 20.57
C GLN A 714 -22.22 -36.39 20.99
N MET A 715 -21.19 -36.90 21.68
CA MET A 715 -20.02 -36.11 22.06
C MET A 715 -19.11 -35.90 20.84
N ASP A 716 -18.56 -34.70 20.68
CA ASP A 716 -17.79 -34.31 19.49
C ASP A 716 -16.31 -34.69 19.64
N GLU A 717 -16.00 -35.98 19.45
CA GLU A 717 -14.62 -36.51 19.54
C GLU A 717 -13.67 -35.88 18.50
N ALA A 718 -14.20 -35.30 17.42
CA ALA A 718 -13.45 -34.60 16.38
C ALA A 718 -12.90 -33.21 16.79
N VAL A 719 -13.05 -32.81 18.07
CA VAL A 719 -12.54 -31.54 18.60
C VAL A 719 -11.04 -31.56 18.90
N GLU A 720 -10.44 -32.74 19.12
CA GLU A 720 -8.98 -32.85 19.18
C GLU A 720 -8.34 -32.74 17.78
N VAL A 721 -7.20 -32.04 17.70
CA VAL A 721 -6.38 -31.88 16.48
C VAL A 721 -7.03 -31.12 15.30
N LYS A 722 -7.37 -29.83 15.50
CA LYS A 722 -7.03 -28.71 14.57
C LYS A 722 -7.39 -27.31 15.10
N ARG A 723 -6.66 -26.82 16.12
CA ARG A 723 -6.59 -25.37 16.35
C ARG A 723 -5.80 -24.71 15.22
N ALA A 724 -6.30 -23.60 14.67
CA ALA A 724 -5.51 -22.78 13.74
C ALA A 724 -4.25 -22.25 14.45
N PRO A 725 -3.08 -22.19 13.78
CA PRO A 725 -1.86 -21.71 14.41
C PRO A 725 -2.02 -20.24 14.84
N LYS A 726 -1.86 -19.99 16.15
CA LYS A 726 -1.74 -18.61 16.67
C LYS A 726 -0.52 -17.95 16.01
N SER A 727 -0.56 -16.63 15.79
CA SER A 727 0.65 -15.93 15.35
C SER A 727 1.75 -16.10 16.40
N PRO A 728 3.04 -16.27 16.04
CA PRO A 728 4.08 -16.47 17.03
C PRO A 728 4.22 -15.29 18.00
N PHE A 729 3.89 -14.07 17.55
CA PHE A 729 3.78 -12.92 18.45
C PHE A 729 2.67 -13.10 19.49
N LYS A 730 1.46 -13.53 19.10
CA LYS A 730 0.37 -13.75 20.06
C LYS A 730 0.69 -14.88 21.05
N ALA A 731 1.27 -15.98 20.57
CA ALA A 731 1.75 -17.05 21.44
C ALA A 731 2.85 -16.57 22.42
N MET A 732 3.74 -15.68 21.95
CA MET A 732 4.75 -15.03 22.80
C MET A 732 4.12 -14.09 23.82
N THR A 733 3.15 -13.25 23.43
CA THR A 733 2.43 -12.36 24.37
C THR A 733 1.71 -13.16 25.45
N GLU A 734 1.02 -14.24 25.10
CA GLU A 734 0.35 -15.13 26.06
C GLU A 734 1.34 -15.79 27.04
N ALA A 735 2.43 -16.36 26.52
CA ALA A 735 3.44 -17.03 27.36
C ALA A 735 4.19 -16.05 28.28
N VAL A 736 4.57 -14.87 27.77
CA VAL A 736 5.30 -13.86 28.55
C VAL A 736 4.38 -13.16 29.55
N ALA A 737 3.10 -12.96 29.23
CA ALA A 737 2.12 -12.46 30.20
C ALA A 737 1.96 -13.42 31.39
N SER A 738 1.89 -14.72 31.13
CA SER A 738 1.81 -15.73 32.19
C SER A 738 3.09 -15.78 33.04
N LEU A 739 4.29 -15.63 32.44
CA LEU A 739 5.54 -15.49 33.21
C LEU A 739 5.55 -14.22 34.09
N ILE A 740 5.11 -13.07 33.56
CA ILE A 740 5.01 -11.81 34.31
C ILE A 740 4.10 -11.99 35.53
N GLU A 741 2.93 -12.60 35.34
CA GLU A 741 1.96 -12.86 36.40
C GLU A 741 2.52 -13.82 37.47
N GLN A 742 3.10 -14.95 37.06
CA GLN A 742 3.72 -15.93 37.98
C GLN A 742 4.90 -15.36 38.78
N LYS A 743 5.65 -14.39 38.23
CA LYS A 743 6.79 -13.75 38.88
C LYS A 743 6.44 -12.44 39.60
N GLY A 744 5.15 -12.05 39.64
CA GLY A 744 4.68 -10.83 40.31
C GLY A 744 5.17 -9.52 39.66
N LEU A 745 5.48 -9.55 38.37
CA LEU A 745 6.09 -8.43 37.64
C LEU A 745 5.05 -7.47 37.03
N SER A 746 5.50 -6.29 36.62
CA SER A 746 4.60 -5.28 36.05
C SER A 746 4.11 -5.63 34.64
N ALA A 747 2.79 -5.67 34.45
CA ALA A 747 2.17 -5.90 33.13
C ALA A 747 2.61 -4.88 32.04
N ARG A 748 3.13 -3.70 32.42
CA ARG A 748 3.72 -2.74 31.47
C ARG A 748 4.93 -3.29 30.71
N LEU A 749 5.61 -4.32 31.25
CA LEU A 749 6.69 -5.00 30.56
C LEU A 749 6.26 -5.57 29.21
N LEU A 750 4.97 -5.94 29.03
CA LEU A 750 4.44 -6.42 27.74
C LEU A 750 4.56 -5.39 26.60
N GLU A 751 4.68 -4.08 26.91
CA GLU A 751 4.95 -3.03 25.93
C GLU A 751 6.37 -3.12 25.33
N GLN A 752 7.28 -3.86 25.97
CA GLN A 752 8.65 -4.11 25.52
C GLN A 752 8.81 -5.42 24.72
N LEU A 753 7.74 -6.17 24.48
CA LEU A 753 7.75 -7.27 23.50
C LEU A 753 8.15 -6.75 22.10
N PRO A 754 8.65 -7.61 21.19
CA PRO A 754 9.13 -7.20 19.85
C PRO A 754 8.00 -6.72 18.92
N SER A 755 7.43 -5.55 19.21
CA SER A 755 6.33 -4.94 18.47
C SER A 755 6.85 -4.18 17.25
N ARG A 756 6.88 -4.89 16.12
CA ARG A 756 7.42 -4.46 14.80
C ARG A 756 8.95 -4.52 14.72
N PHE A 757 9.43 -4.85 13.52
CA PHE A 757 10.78 -4.62 13.05
C PHE A 757 10.68 -3.70 11.82
N VAL A 758 11.46 -2.62 11.80
CA VAL A 758 11.68 -1.83 10.58
C VAL A 758 13.14 -2.00 10.24
N PRO A 759 13.49 -2.81 9.22
CA PRO A 759 14.87 -2.91 8.77
C PRO A 759 15.38 -1.52 8.40
N HIS A 760 16.54 -1.13 8.92
CA HIS A 760 17.12 0.16 8.54
C HIS A 760 17.72 0.14 7.11
N ASN A 761 17.75 -1.03 6.48
CA ASN A 761 17.93 -1.26 5.04
C ASN A 761 16.99 -2.39 4.57
N PHE A 762 16.35 -2.22 3.41
CA PHE A 762 15.55 -3.22 2.66
C PHE A 762 14.31 -3.87 3.34
N ALA A 763 13.12 -3.27 3.14
CA ALA A 763 11.85 -4.01 2.98
C ALA A 763 10.71 -3.14 2.35
N SER A 764 10.24 -3.53 1.15
CA SER A 764 8.93 -3.14 0.55
C SER A 764 8.57 -1.64 0.39
N SER A 765 8.90 -1.06 -0.76
CA SER A 765 8.63 0.34 -1.12
C SER A 765 7.15 0.76 -1.14
N VAL A 766 6.20 -0.19 -1.21
CA VAL A 766 4.75 0.09 -1.19
C VAL A 766 4.22 0.33 0.24
N VAL A 767 4.86 -0.26 1.26
CA VAL A 767 4.38 -0.20 2.65
C VAL A 767 5.05 0.93 3.43
N VAL A 768 6.35 1.17 3.20
CA VAL A 768 7.11 2.22 3.91
C VAL A 768 6.56 3.62 3.64
N CYS A 769 6.09 3.90 2.43
CA CYS A 769 5.50 5.19 2.05
C CYS A 769 4.19 5.50 2.80
N LEU A 770 3.44 4.48 3.21
CA LEU A 770 2.21 4.63 4.02
C LEU A 770 2.49 4.60 5.54
N LEU A 771 3.57 3.98 6.00
CA LEU A 771 3.86 3.81 7.44
C LEU A 771 4.79 4.86 8.06
N LYS A 772 5.57 5.63 7.28
CA LYS A 772 6.45 6.67 7.83
C LYS A 772 5.79 8.05 8.03
N MET A 773 4.51 8.22 7.68
CA MET A 773 3.73 9.42 8.02
C MET A 773 3.13 9.34 9.44
N GLY A 774 3.94 9.61 10.47
CA GLY A 774 3.56 10.15 11.80
C GLY A 774 2.55 9.44 12.72
N HIS A 775 1.74 8.49 12.25
CA HIS A 775 0.48 8.09 12.90
C HIS A 775 0.60 6.96 13.95
N MET A 776 1.63 6.97 14.82
CA MET A 776 1.76 5.94 15.87
C MET A 776 1.04 6.29 17.19
N VAL A 777 0.95 7.57 17.58
CA VAL A 777 0.35 8.01 18.85
C VAL A 777 -1.19 8.01 18.82
N ILE A 778 -1.78 8.15 17.62
CA ILE A 778 -3.25 8.29 17.45
C ILE A 778 -3.96 6.93 17.55
N LEU A 779 -3.34 5.85 17.07
CA LEU A 779 -4.00 4.53 16.98
C LEU A 779 -4.30 3.88 18.33
N SER A 780 -3.42 4.00 19.32
CA SER A 780 -3.67 3.46 20.67
C SER A 780 -4.78 4.23 21.39
N LYS A 781 -4.78 5.56 21.31
CA LYS A 781 -5.82 6.42 21.91
C LYS A 781 -7.20 6.25 21.29
N ILE A 782 -7.30 5.93 19.98
CA ILE A 782 -8.58 5.64 19.34
C ILE A 782 -9.11 4.24 19.71
N TYR A 783 -8.26 3.21 19.70
CA TYR A 783 -8.72 1.83 19.98
C TYR A 783 -9.18 1.63 21.44
N GLY A 784 -8.53 2.28 22.41
CA GLY A 784 -8.92 2.21 23.83
C GLY A 784 -10.31 2.78 24.16
N SER A 785 -10.99 3.43 23.19
CA SER A 785 -12.33 4.02 23.35
C SER A 785 -13.45 3.17 22.73
N LEU A 786 -13.11 2.22 21.84
CA LEU A 786 -14.10 1.57 20.94
C LEU A 786 -14.33 0.07 21.19
N CYS A 787 -13.47 -0.62 21.94
CA CYS A 787 -13.63 -2.03 22.29
C CYS A 787 -13.19 -2.30 23.73
N GLY A 788 -14.13 -2.71 24.60
CA GLY A 788 -13.79 -3.19 25.94
C GLY A 788 -13.02 -4.50 25.91
N SER A 789 -11.99 -4.60 26.77
CA SER A 789 -11.14 -5.76 27.14
C SER A 789 -10.57 -6.67 26.04
N ASN A 790 -11.39 -7.20 25.12
CA ASN A 790 -11.00 -8.29 24.22
C ASN A 790 -10.45 -7.79 22.85
N GLY A 791 -10.43 -6.48 22.61
CA GLY A 791 -10.01 -5.88 21.33
C GLY A 791 -8.51 -5.98 21.00
N HIS A 792 -7.67 -6.22 22.01
CA HIS A 792 -6.21 -6.37 21.83
C HIS A 792 -5.82 -7.58 20.96
N ASP A 793 -6.75 -8.54 20.84
CA ASP A 793 -6.42 -9.94 20.59
C ASP A 793 -6.53 -10.37 19.11
N LEU A 794 -6.99 -9.46 18.24
CA LEU A 794 -7.01 -9.59 16.78
C LEU A 794 -5.84 -8.86 16.10
N LEU A 795 -5.45 -7.66 16.56
CA LEU A 795 -4.39 -6.85 15.93
C LEU A 795 -3.01 -7.56 15.94
N THR A 796 -2.78 -8.40 16.94
CA THR A 796 -1.58 -9.26 17.09
C THR A 796 -1.50 -10.40 16.07
N SER A 797 -2.53 -10.65 15.26
CA SER A 797 -2.59 -11.76 14.30
C SER A 797 -2.33 -11.38 12.83
N PHE A 798 -2.46 -10.10 12.45
CA PHE A 798 -2.40 -9.68 11.04
C PHE A 798 -1.26 -8.73 10.65
N VAL A 799 -0.41 -8.31 11.59
CA VAL A 799 0.87 -7.65 11.27
C VAL A 799 1.96 -8.72 11.23
N SER A 800 2.64 -8.90 10.08
CA SER A 800 3.79 -9.81 10.02
C SER A 800 4.99 -9.18 10.74
N ILE A 801 5.10 -9.42 12.04
CA ILE A 801 6.29 -9.10 12.82
C ILE A 801 7.40 -10.04 12.33
N ARG A 802 8.38 -9.47 11.61
CA ARG A 802 9.55 -10.19 11.11
C ARG A 802 10.74 -9.86 12.01
N TRP A 803 11.05 -10.75 12.95
CA TRP A 803 12.42 -10.88 13.45
C TRP A 803 13.34 -11.27 12.28
N GLU A 804 14.61 -10.88 12.36
CA GLU A 804 15.60 -11.25 11.35
C GLU A 804 16.09 -12.70 11.61
N ARG A 805 16.63 -13.37 10.58
CA ARG A 805 17.34 -14.64 10.73
C ARG A 805 18.71 -14.54 10.06
N LEU A 806 19.76 -14.72 10.85
CA LEU A 806 21.13 -14.86 10.37
C LEU A 806 21.48 -16.35 10.43
N GLY A 807 21.35 -17.02 9.29
CA GLY A 807 21.38 -18.49 9.25
C GLY A 807 20.26 -19.09 10.09
N ASP A 808 20.66 -19.84 11.12
CA ASP A 808 19.82 -20.49 12.11
C ASP A 808 19.51 -19.64 13.36
N ILE A 809 20.25 -18.53 13.60
CA ILE A 809 19.97 -17.61 14.71
C ILE A 809 18.79 -16.69 14.36
N VAL A 810 17.79 -16.61 15.24
CA VAL A 810 16.75 -15.57 15.21
C VAL A 810 17.23 -14.33 15.95
N VAL A 811 17.17 -13.16 15.30
CA VAL A 811 17.59 -11.88 15.88
C VAL A 811 16.38 -11.00 16.20
N LEU A 812 16.22 -10.67 17.48
CA LEU A 812 15.25 -9.71 18.00
C LEU A 812 15.79 -8.27 17.88
N PRO A 813 14.95 -7.26 17.59
CA PRO A 813 15.39 -5.87 17.52
C PRO A 813 15.89 -5.35 18.88
N VAL A 814 16.84 -4.42 18.84
CA VAL A 814 17.42 -3.69 20.00
C VAL A 814 16.39 -2.95 20.89
N THR A 815 15.14 -2.85 20.43
CA THR A 815 14.03 -2.27 21.19
C THR A 815 13.31 -3.27 22.11
N SER A 816 13.61 -4.57 21.99
CA SER A 816 12.91 -5.65 22.70
C SER A 816 13.51 -5.89 24.09
N PHE A 817 12.66 -6.17 25.06
CA PHE A 817 13.03 -6.65 26.41
C PHE A 817 14.12 -5.79 27.10
N LYS A 818 13.99 -4.47 27.08
CA LYS A 818 15.04 -3.54 27.56
C LYS A 818 15.21 -3.46 29.08
N ASP A 819 14.18 -3.82 29.84
CA ASP A 819 14.20 -3.77 31.29
C ASP A 819 15.23 -4.75 31.89
N PRO A 820 16.10 -4.34 32.82
CA PRO A 820 16.98 -5.28 33.54
C PRO A 820 16.21 -6.36 34.31
N VAL A 821 14.92 -6.15 34.58
CA VAL A 821 14.01 -7.16 35.13
C VAL A 821 13.88 -8.40 34.22
N TRP A 822 14.07 -8.27 32.90
CA TRP A 822 14.02 -9.43 32.01
C TRP A 822 15.20 -10.38 32.20
N ASP A 823 16.37 -9.84 32.49
CA ASP A 823 17.60 -10.63 32.67
C ASP A 823 17.47 -11.50 33.94
N SER A 824 16.75 -11.04 34.97
CA SER A 824 16.48 -11.82 36.19
C SER A 824 15.53 -13.00 36.00
N ILE A 825 14.75 -13.04 34.91
CA ILE A 825 13.90 -14.18 34.52
C ILE A 825 14.34 -14.86 33.21
N GLY A 826 15.50 -14.47 32.67
CA GLY A 826 15.99 -14.90 31.35
C GLY A 826 16.07 -16.42 31.16
N GLY A 827 16.45 -17.15 32.22
CA GLY A 827 16.59 -18.61 32.20
C GLY A 827 15.28 -19.37 31.91
N GLU A 828 14.12 -18.80 32.23
CA GLU A 828 12.81 -19.36 31.91
C GLU A 828 12.20 -18.70 30.66
N LEU A 829 12.41 -17.38 30.51
CA LEU A 829 11.91 -16.56 29.41
C LEU A 829 12.47 -16.98 28.05
N TRP A 830 13.78 -17.05 27.91
CA TRP A 830 14.42 -17.20 26.60
C TRP A 830 14.18 -18.56 25.95
N PRO A 831 14.21 -19.71 26.67
CA PRO A 831 13.81 -20.99 26.10
C PRO A 831 12.35 -21.03 25.63
N ALA A 832 11.44 -20.37 26.34
CA ALA A 832 10.04 -20.26 25.94
C ALA A 832 9.88 -19.43 24.65
N VAL A 833 10.55 -18.27 24.56
CA VAL A 833 10.57 -17.43 23.35
C VAL A 833 11.18 -18.17 22.15
N ALA A 834 12.31 -18.86 22.34
CA ALA A 834 12.98 -19.63 21.28
C ALA A 834 12.07 -20.76 20.74
N LYS A 835 11.41 -21.52 21.64
CA LYS A 835 10.44 -22.56 21.29
C LYS A 835 9.25 -22.01 20.48
N ILE A 836 8.74 -20.84 20.86
CA ILE A 836 7.62 -20.17 20.15
C ILE A 836 8.03 -19.63 18.77
N LEU A 837 9.28 -19.16 18.64
CA LEU A 837 9.84 -18.68 17.36
C LEU A 837 10.40 -19.80 16.47
N ASN A 838 10.21 -21.06 16.89
CA ASN A 838 10.72 -22.28 16.26
C ASN A 838 12.22 -22.14 15.87
N THR A 839 13.05 -21.92 16.89
CA THR A 839 14.51 -21.84 16.81
C THR A 839 15.17 -22.50 18.03
N SER A 840 16.37 -23.03 17.84
CA SER A 840 17.27 -23.42 18.93
C SER A 840 18.18 -22.27 19.39
N ARG A 841 18.37 -21.24 18.56
CA ARG A 841 19.28 -20.11 18.83
C ARG A 841 18.57 -18.77 18.66
N LEU A 842 18.73 -17.89 19.63
CA LEU A 842 18.04 -16.62 19.78
C LEU A 842 19.04 -15.55 20.21
N ALA A 843 18.98 -14.37 19.59
CA ALA A 843 19.85 -13.25 19.87
C ALA A 843 19.10 -11.91 19.91
N ARG A 844 19.69 -10.89 20.54
CA ARG A 844 19.22 -9.50 20.54
C ARG A 844 20.24 -8.64 19.80
N GLN A 845 19.75 -7.83 18.86
CA GLN A 845 20.56 -6.85 18.13
C GLN A 845 21.12 -5.81 19.10
N GLY A 846 22.45 -5.66 19.17
CA GLY A 846 23.10 -4.52 19.81
C GLY A 846 23.34 -3.36 18.84
N ARG A 847 23.88 -2.26 19.37
CA ARG A 847 24.43 -1.17 18.52
C ARG A 847 25.86 -1.54 18.11
N VAL A 848 26.14 -1.48 16.81
CA VAL A 848 27.49 -1.58 16.24
C VAL A 848 28.44 -0.68 17.02
N ALA A 849 29.60 -1.19 17.43
CA ALA A 849 30.57 -0.41 18.17
C ALA A 849 31.10 0.75 17.32
N PRO A 850 31.31 1.96 17.88
CA PRO A 850 31.91 3.10 17.17
C PRO A 850 33.44 2.94 17.03
N THR A 851 33.95 1.71 16.98
CA THR A 851 35.33 1.36 16.70
C THR A 851 35.64 1.48 15.21
N GLY A 852 36.92 1.60 14.84
CA GLY A 852 37.33 1.60 13.43
C GLY A 852 36.94 0.31 12.69
N THR A 853 36.93 -0.80 13.42
CA THR A 853 36.58 -2.16 12.98
C THR A 853 35.07 -2.43 12.90
N ARG A 854 34.21 -1.51 13.38
CA ARG A 854 32.74 -1.58 13.35
C ARG A 854 32.19 -2.90 13.89
N ASP A 855 32.65 -3.27 15.07
CA ASP A 855 32.38 -4.58 15.65
C ASP A 855 30.89 -4.78 15.94
N SER A 856 30.42 -6.01 15.77
CA SER A 856 29.08 -6.38 16.18
C SER A 856 28.94 -6.32 17.70
N ALA A 857 27.72 -6.06 18.16
CA ALA A 857 27.31 -6.17 19.56
C ALA A 857 26.07 -7.06 19.69
N LEU A 858 25.88 -8.00 18.76
CA LEU A 858 24.81 -8.99 18.82
C LEU A 858 24.99 -9.86 20.07
N GLU A 859 23.95 -9.93 20.88
CA GLU A 859 23.92 -10.60 22.17
C GLU A 859 23.19 -11.94 22.03
N ILE A 860 23.80 -13.06 22.45
CA ILE A 860 23.15 -14.37 22.45
C ILE A 860 22.27 -14.51 23.70
N LEU A 861 20.98 -14.78 23.50
CA LEU A 861 19.99 -15.01 24.56
C LEU A 861 19.69 -16.51 24.75
N VAL A 862 19.77 -17.29 23.67
CA VAL A 862 19.77 -18.76 23.69
C VAL A 862 20.75 -19.24 22.64
N GLY A 863 21.66 -20.15 23.00
CA GLY A 863 22.61 -20.73 22.07
C GLY A 863 23.96 -21.02 22.74
N ASP A 864 24.86 -21.51 21.90
CA ASP A 864 26.20 -21.96 22.19
C ASP A 864 27.28 -20.91 21.85
N ASN A 865 27.12 -20.24 20.71
CA ASN A 865 28.02 -19.21 20.18
C ASN A 865 27.28 -18.35 19.12
N GLY A 866 27.96 -17.38 18.54
CA GLY A 866 27.44 -16.54 17.45
C GLY A 866 27.72 -17.02 16.03
N TRP A 867 28.36 -18.18 15.82
CA TRP A 867 28.78 -18.62 14.50
C TRP A 867 27.60 -19.08 13.64
N VAL A 868 27.45 -18.51 12.45
CA VAL A 868 26.34 -18.78 11.54
C VAL A 868 26.82 -19.22 10.17
N LYS A 869 25.90 -19.82 9.40
CA LYS A 869 26.08 -20.13 7.97
C LYS A 869 24.94 -19.54 7.16
N HIS A 870 25.27 -18.88 6.06
CA HIS A 870 24.36 -18.23 5.14
C HIS A 870 24.78 -18.54 3.70
N CYS A 871 23.83 -18.57 2.76
CA CYS A 871 24.09 -18.78 1.34
C CYS A 871 23.38 -17.70 0.54
N GLU A 872 24.14 -16.94 -0.24
CA GLU A 872 23.65 -15.85 -1.10
C GLU A 872 24.19 -16.07 -2.52
N ASN A 873 23.32 -16.14 -3.52
CA ASN A 873 23.72 -16.36 -4.93
C ASN A 873 24.62 -17.60 -5.16
N GLY A 874 24.50 -18.63 -4.31
CA GLY A 874 25.35 -19.83 -4.34
C GLY A 874 26.77 -19.63 -3.81
N ILE A 875 27.01 -18.55 -3.06
CA ILE A 875 28.24 -18.29 -2.29
C ILE A 875 27.92 -18.55 -0.82
N LEU A 876 28.77 -19.34 -0.15
CA LEU A 876 28.68 -19.62 1.27
C LEU A 876 29.37 -18.53 2.09
N TYR A 877 28.66 -18.00 3.08
CA TYR A 877 29.17 -17.07 4.07
C TYR A 877 29.04 -17.69 5.46
N SER A 878 30.12 -17.64 6.23
CA SER A 878 30.25 -18.20 7.57
C SER A 878 31.09 -17.25 8.41
N PHE A 879 30.56 -16.86 9.57
CA PHE A 879 31.12 -15.82 10.41
C PHE A 879 30.52 -15.88 11.80
N ASP A 880 31.20 -15.30 12.78
CA ASP A 880 30.64 -15.05 14.11
C ASP A 880 29.80 -13.76 14.10
N ALA A 881 28.48 -13.88 14.15
CA ALA A 881 27.57 -12.74 14.15
C ALA A 881 27.65 -11.88 15.44
N THR A 882 28.27 -12.39 16.51
CA THR A 882 28.54 -11.61 17.74
C THR A 882 29.74 -10.68 17.62
N LYS A 883 30.63 -10.94 16.64
CA LYS A 883 31.86 -10.16 16.39
C LYS A 883 31.80 -9.38 15.08
N CYS A 884 31.30 -10.02 14.01
CA CYS A 884 31.28 -9.50 12.65
C CYS A 884 29.90 -8.97 12.25
N MET A 885 29.87 -7.80 11.63
CA MET A 885 28.69 -7.22 10.99
C MET A 885 28.31 -7.97 9.70
N PHE A 886 27.03 -8.31 9.54
CA PHE A 886 26.45 -8.79 8.27
C PHE A 886 25.55 -7.75 7.60
N SER A 887 25.76 -7.48 6.31
CA SER A 887 25.00 -6.49 5.54
C SER A 887 24.32 -7.11 4.31
N TRP A 888 23.01 -7.32 4.44
CA TRP A 888 22.11 -7.70 3.34
C TRP A 888 21.98 -6.61 2.26
N GLY A 889 22.24 -5.35 2.61
CA GLY A 889 21.77 -4.19 1.85
C GLY A 889 22.50 -3.89 0.54
N ASN A 890 23.44 -4.74 0.09
CA ASN A 890 24.26 -4.51 -1.11
C ASN A 890 24.06 -5.60 -2.18
N LEU A 891 22.98 -6.39 -2.12
CA LEU A 891 22.74 -7.54 -3.00
C LEU A 891 22.80 -7.20 -4.51
N SER A 892 22.26 -6.04 -4.93
CA SER A 892 22.35 -5.55 -6.30
C SER A 892 23.79 -5.35 -6.77
N GLU A 893 24.63 -4.75 -5.93
CA GLU A 893 26.04 -4.48 -6.25
C GLU A 893 26.90 -5.75 -6.21
N LYS A 894 26.67 -6.65 -5.24
CA LYS A 894 27.30 -7.98 -5.24
C LYS A 894 26.99 -8.75 -6.53
N LEU A 895 25.73 -8.68 -7.00
CA LEU A 895 25.30 -9.27 -8.27
C LEU A 895 25.90 -8.57 -9.50
N ARG A 896 26.22 -7.27 -9.42
CA ARG A 896 26.94 -6.54 -10.48
C ARG A 896 28.39 -6.99 -10.57
N MET A 897 29.11 -7.00 -9.45
CA MET A 897 30.49 -7.51 -9.36
C MET A 897 30.59 -8.98 -9.79
N ALA A 898 29.63 -9.82 -9.39
CA ALA A 898 29.54 -11.23 -9.77
C ALA A 898 29.29 -11.49 -11.27
N ARG A 899 28.99 -10.46 -12.08
CA ARG A 899 28.70 -10.56 -13.53
C ARG A 899 29.82 -10.03 -14.42
N LEU A 900 30.87 -9.45 -13.84
CA LEU A 900 32.06 -9.08 -14.60
C LEU A 900 32.79 -10.34 -15.07
N ASP A 901 33.54 -10.25 -16.17
CA ASP A 901 34.45 -11.33 -16.59
C ASP A 901 35.88 -10.97 -16.21
N CYS A 902 36.35 -11.55 -15.09
CA CYS A 902 37.61 -11.19 -14.45
C CYS A 902 38.69 -12.27 -14.60
N LYS A 903 38.52 -13.26 -15.50
CA LYS A 903 39.37 -14.48 -15.58
C LYS A 903 40.88 -14.27 -15.52
N ASP A 904 41.37 -13.17 -16.09
CA ASP A 904 42.80 -12.83 -16.14
C ASP A 904 43.19 -11.68 -15.17
N GLU A 905 42.21 -11.03 -14.55
CA GLU A 905 42.40 -9.84 -13.70
C GLU A 905 42.95 -10.20 -12.31
N VAL A 906 43.88 -9.36 -11.83
CA VAL A 906 44.21 -9.24 -10.40
C VAL A 906 43.35 -8.14 -9.80
N ILE A 907 42.66 -8.45 -8.70
CA ILE A 907 41.77 -7.50 -8.01
C ILE A 907 42.29 -7.25 -6.58
N VAL A 908 42.13 -6.04 -6.08
CA VAL A 908 42.39 -5.69 -4.68
C VAL A 908 41.07 -5.22 -4.05
N ASP A 909 40.57 -5.92 -3.04
CA ASP A 909 39.48 -5.44 -2.19
C ASP A 909 40.09 -4.82 -0.93
N LEU A 910 39.95 -3.49 -0.79
CA LEU A 910 40.52 -2.75 0.34
C LEU A 910 39.64 -2.82 1.61
N PHE A 911 38.41 -3.32 1.51
CA PHE A 911 37.46 -3.40 2.63
C PHE A 911 36.75 -4.76 2.64
N ALA A 912 37.54 -5.83 2.58
CA ALA A 912 37.05 -7.17 2.30
C ALA A 912 36.00 -7.69 3.31
N GLY A 913 36.12 -7.32 4.59
CA GLY A 913 35.31 -7.86 5.67
C GLY A 913 35.36 -9.39 5.68
N ILE A 914 34.19 -10.03 5.75
CA ILE A 914 34.04 -11.49 5.69
C ILE A 914 34.13 -12.06 4.24
N GLY A 915 34.50 -11.23 3.25
CA GLY A 915 34.55 -11.56 1.83
C GLY A 915 33.38 -10.97 1.01
N TYR A 916 32.96 -9.74 1.30
CA TYR A 916 31.75 -9.14 0.70
C TYR A 916 31.78 -9.04 -0.82
N PHE A 917 32.90 -8.58 -1.40
CA PHE A 917 33.10 -8.53 -2.86
C PHE A 917 34.17 -9.52 -3.33
N VAL A 918 35.19 -9.82 -2.50
CA VAL A 918 36.14 -10.93 -2.70
C VAL A 918 35.48 -12.22 -3.22
N LEU A 919 34.43 -12.71 -2.54
CA LEU A 919 33.81 -14.00 -2.90
C LEU A 919 32.98 -13.90 -4.19
N PRO A 920 32.17 -12.85 -4.45
CA PRO A 920 31.62 -12.56 -5.78
C PRO A 920 32.67 -12.56 -6.91
N PHE A 921 33.82 -11.92 -6.70
CA PHE A 921 34.89 -11.87 -7.69
C PHE A 921 35.48 -13.27 -7.98
N LEU A 922 35.81 -14.05 -6.94
CA LEU A 922 36.41 -15.38 -7.09
C LEU A 922 35.42 -16.42 -7.60
N VAL A 923 34.25 -16.54 -6.95
CA VAL A 923 33.31 -17.63 -7.19
C VAL A 923 32.53 -17.42 -8.49
N ARG A 924 32.16 -16.18 -8.82
CA ARG A 924 31.29 -15.85 -9.96
C ARG A 924 32.00 -15.14 -11.11
N ALA A 925 32.71 -14.03 -10.85
CA ALA A 925 33.46 -13.32 -11.90
C ALA A 925 34.75 -14.05 -12.35
N LYS A 926 35.16 -15.08 -11.61
CA LYS A 926 36.35 -15.91 -11.85
C LYS A 926 37.67 -15.16 -11.83
N ALA A 927 37.79 -14.12 -11.00
CA ALA A 927 39.01 -13.34 -10.81
C ALA A 927 40.25 -14.24 -10.61
N ARG A 928 41.33 -13.98 -11.36
CA ARG A 928 42.55 -14.81 -11.36
C ARG A 928 43.19 -14.90 -9.98
N LEU A 929 43.24 -13.77 -9.29
CA LEU A 929 43.79 -13.58 -7.97
C LEU A 929 43.11 -12.37 -7.31
N VAL A 930 42.69 -12.51 -6.05
CA VAL A 930 42.19 -11.38 -5.24
C VAL A 930 43.10 -11.15 -4.04
N TYR A 931 43.59 -9.93 -3.87
CA TYR A 931 44.15 -9.47 -2.60
C TYR A 931 43.02 -8.90 -1.75
N ALA A 932 42.85 -9.41 -0.54
CA ALA A 932 41.78 -9.04 0.36
C ALA A 932 42.37 -8.37 1.61
N CYS A 933 42.22 -7.05 1.73
CA CYS A 933 42.77 -6.27 2.83
C CYS A 933 41.68 -6.09 3.91
N GLU A 934 42.01 -6.46 5.15
CA GLU A 934 41.09 -6.36 6.29
C GLU A 934 41.88 -6.22 7.60
N TRP A 935 41.36 -5.42 8.55
CA TRP A 935 42.01 -5.14 9.82
C TRP A 935 41.28 -5.66 11.06
N ASN A 936 40.02 -6.07 10.93
CA ASN A 936 39.27 -6.74 11.99
C ASN A 936 39.66 -8.24 12.03
N PRO A 937 40.34 -8.75 13.07
CA PRO A 937 40.82 -10.14 13.09
C PRO A 937 39.69 -11.18 13.01
N CYS A 938 38.50 -10.84 13.51
CA CYS A 938 37.33 -11.71 13.46
C CYS A 938 36.76 -11.78 12.02
N ALA A 939 36.83 -10.68 11.28
CA ALA A 939 36.44 -10.64 9.87
C ALA A 939 37.45 -11.40 8.99
N VAL A 940 38.75 -11.29 9.31
CA VAL A 940 39.83 -12.11 8.71
C VAL A 940 39.62 -13.61 8.94
N GLU A 941 39.29 -14.02 10.17
CA GLU A 941 38.98 -15.42 10.51
C GLU A 941 37.80 -15.95 9.68
N ALA A 942 36.70 -15.19 9.64
CA ALA A 942 35.53 -15.50 8.83
C ALA A 942 35.85 -15.55 7.33
N LEU A 943 36.61 -14.58 6.80
CA LEU A 943 37.06 -14.56 5.40
C LEU A 943 37.86 -15.81 5.04
N LYS A 944 38.84 -16.21 5.88
CA LYS A 944 39.65 -17.42 5.66
C LYS A 944 38.77 -18.68 5.62
N HIS A 945 37.80 -18.80 6.54
CA HIS A 945 36.80 -19.89 6.53
C HIS A 945 35.97 -19.86 5.23
N ASN A 946 35.54 -18.68 4.77
CA ASN A 946 34.70 -18.54 3.58
C ASN A 946 35.43 -18.86 2.27
N LEU A 947 36.71 -18.48 2.17
CA LEU A 947 37.55 -18.86 1.04
C LEU A 947 37.69 -20.39 0.92
N GLN A 948 37.85 -21.08 2.06
CA GLN A 948 37.88 -22.54 2.10
C GLN A 948 36.51 -23.16 1.77
N ALA A 949 35.43 -22.65 2.37
CA ALA A 949 34.07 -23.15 2.19
C ALA A 949 33.54 -23.01 0.74
N ASN A 950 34.08 -22.06 -0.03
CA ASN A 950 33.78 -21.89 -1.45
C ASN A 950 34.85 -22.49 -2.39
N SER A 951 35.88 -23.14 -1.85
CA SER A 951 36.99 -23.75 -2.61
C SER A 951 37.75 -22.75 -3.50
N VAL A 952 38.07 -21.56 -2.96
CA VAL A 952 38.78 -20.48 -3.67
C VAL A 952 39.98 -19.91 -2.88
N SER A 953 40.44 -20.59 -1.82
CA SER A 953 41.59 -20.16 -1.01
C SER A 953 42.87 -19.92 -1.82
N ASP A 954 43.18 -20.80 -2.76
CA ASP A 954 44.43 -20.73 -3.55
C ASP A 954 44.45 -19.53 -4.53
N HIS A 955 43.30 -18.87 -4.72
CA HIS A 955 43.14 -17.67 -5.54
C HIS A 955 43.00 -16.38 -4.71
N CYS A 956 43.24 -16.42 -3.38
CA CYS A 956 43.10 -15.25 -2.52
C CYS A 956 44.29 -15.06 -1.56
N ILE A 957 44.86 -13.86 -1.55
CA ILE A 957 45.87 -13.46 -0.57
C ILE A 957 45.24 -12.48 0.41
N VAL A 958 45.07 -12.91 1.67
CA VAL A 958 44.55 -12.04 2.74
C VAL A 958 45.69 -11.22 3.32
N LEU A 959 45.53 -9.90 3.36
CA LEU A 959 46.49 -8.95 3.94
C LEU A 959 45.89 -8.35 5.21
N GLU A 960 46.48 -8.71 6.35
CA GLU A 960 46.00 -8.30 7.68
C GLU A 960 46.59 -6.96 8.09
N GLY A 961 45.77 -5.92 8.13
CA GLY A 961 46.20 -4.57 8.51
C GLY A 961 45.33 -3.45 7.95
N ASP A 962 45.58 -2.24 8.44
CA ASP A 962 44.87 -1.02 8.05
C ASP A 962 45.07 -0.71 6.56
N ASN A 963 43.99 -0.78 5.78
CA ASN A 963 44.01 -0.59 4.32
C ASN A 963 44.42 0.82 3.85
N ARG A 964 44.61 1.79 4.76
CA ARG A 964 45.24 3.09 4.43
C ARG A 964 46.72 2.94 4.08
N PHE A 965 47.37 1.86 4.51
CA PHE A 965 48.76 1.54 4.16
C PHE A 965 49.03 0.06 3.85
N THR A 966 48.06 -0.82 4.10
CA THR A 966 48.16 -2.28 3.90
C THR A 966 47.48 -2.68 2.59
N ALA A 967 48.24 -2.70 1.51
CA ALA A 967 47.82 -3.15 0.17
C ALA A 967 49.06 -3.58 -0.65
N PRO A 968 48.93 -4.41 -1.69
CA PRO A 968 49.99 -4.59 -2.67
C PRO A 968 50.14 -3.30 -3.52
N LYS A 969 51.28 -3.14 -4.21
CA LYS A 969 51.52 -1.99 -5.12
C LYS A 969 51.80 -2.45 -6.53
N GLY A 970 51.27 -1.75 -7.54
CA GLY A 970 51.58 -2.00 -8.95
C GLY A 970 50.98 -3.27 -9.57
N VAL A 971 50.04 -3.96 -8.90
CA VAL A 971 49.57 -5.30 -9.33
C VAL A 971 48.15 -5.34 -9.88
N ALA A 972 47.28 -4.40 -9.49
CA ALA A 972 45.85 -4.53 -9.70
C ALA A 972 45.41 -4.07 -11.11
N ASN A 973 44.58 -4.88 -11.75
CA ASN A 973 43.71 -4.44 -12.84
C ASN A 973 42.52 -3.63 -12.31
N ARG A 974 42.07 -3.96 -11.08
CA ARG A 974 40.81 -3.48 -10.49
C ARG A 974 40.93 -3.34 -8.98
N VAL A 975 40.42 -2.26 -8.39
CA VAL A 975 40.39 -2.06 -6.92
C VAL A 975 38.97 -1.79 -6.46
N CYS A 976 38.51 -2.51 -5.44
CA CYS A 976 37.22 -2.28 -4.79
C CYS A 976 37.40 -1.47 -3.50
N LEU A 977 36.68 -0.35 -3.41
CA LEU A 977 36.68 0.58 -2.27
C LEU A 977 35.29 0.53 -1.60
N GLY A 978 34.91 -0.64 -1.09
CA GLY A 978 33.56 -0.97 -0.59
C GLY A 978 33.03 -0.21 0.64
N LEU A 979 33.73 0.82 1.14
CA LEU A 979 33.38 1.53 2.38
C LEU A 979 32.35 2.65 2.18
N ILE A 980 31.38 2.71 3.09
CA ILE A 980 30.47 3.84 3.26
C ILE A 980 30.61 4.45 4.68
N PRO A 981 30.41 5.77 4.89
CA PRO A 981 29.86 6.75 3.94
C PRO A 981 30.84 7.25 2.87
N THR A 982 32.14 7.08 3.06
CA THR A 982 33.18 7.38 2.05
C THR A 982 34.40 6.48 2.27
N SER A 983 35.27 6.44 1.26
CA SER A 983 36.52 5.68 1.20
C SER A 983 37.78 6.57 0.99
N GLU A 984 37.62 7.90 0.99
CA GLU A 984 38.65 8.92 0.69
C GLU A 984 40.04 8.65 1.32
N ASN A 985 40.07 8.27 2.60
CA ASN A 985 41.31 8.03 3.35
C ASN A 985 42.19 6.89 2.80
N SER A 986 41.68 6.06 1.90
CA SER A 986 42.39 4.93 1.27
C SER A 986 42.54 5.09 -0.25
N TRP A 987 42.20 6.25 -0.82
CA TRP A 987 42.30 6.51 -2.27
C TRP A 987 43.76 6.54 -2.78
N VAL A 988 44.70 7.08 -1.99
CA VAL A 988 46.14 7.03 -2.30
C VAL A 988 46.61 5.58 -2.42
N THR A 989 46.19 4.73 -1.48
CA THR A 989 46.53 3.31 -1.43
C THR A 989 45.90 2.54 -2.59
N ALA A 990 44.69 2.91 -3.02
CA ALA A 990 44.04 2.34 -4.20
C ALA A 990 44.74 2.71 -5.52
N VAL A 991 45.20 3.96 -5.65
CA VAL A 991 46.01 4.40 -6.80
C VAL A 991 47.35 3.66 -6.82
N GLN A 992 48.05 3.56 -5.69
CA GLN A 992 49.30 2.80 -5.57
C GLN A 992 49.14 1.29 -5.88
N ALA A 993 47.94 0.73 -5.66
CA ALA A 993 47.65 -0.68 -5.90
C ALA A 993 47.45 -1.03 -7.38
N LEU A 994 46.96 -0.09 -8.19
CA LEU A 994 46.83 -0.24 -9.65
C LEU A 994 48.19 -0.43 -10.34
N ARG A 995 48.18 -1.10 -11.49
CA ARG A 995 49.35 -1.24 -12.39
C ARG A 995 49.77 0.10 -12.98
N SER A 996 51.02 0.21 -13.42
CA SER A 996 51.58 1.39 -14.09
C SER A 996 50.76 1.89 -15.29
N GLU A 997 50.12 0.97 -16.01
CA GLU A 997 49.24 1.22 -17.16
C GLU A 997 47.86 1.79 -16.79
N GLY A 998 47.48 1.71 -15.50
CA GLY A 998 46.15 2.03 -14.98
C GLY A 998 45.28 0.81 -14.70
N GLY A 999 43.96 1.03 -14.66
CA GLY A 999 42.91 0.05 -14.32
C GLY A 999 41.65 0.73 -13.77
N THR A 1000 40.71 -0.04 -13.21
CA THR A 1000 39.42 0.49 -12.71
C THR A 1000 39.39 0.57 -11.17
N LEU A 1001 38.92 1.68 -10.60
CA LEU A 1001 38.53 1.77 -9.18
C LEU A 1001 37.01 1.71 -9.05
N HIS A 1002 36.48 0.96 -8.07
CA HIS A 1002 35.05 0.95 -7.72
C HIS A 1002 34.86 1.68 -6.39
N VAL A 1003 34.55 2.98 -6.46
CA VAL A 1003 34.52 3.91 -5.32
C VAL A 1003 33.11 4.00 -4.73
N HIS A 1004 32.90 3.50 -3.50
CA HIS A 1004 31.60 3.57 -2.84
C HIS A 1004 31.45 4.91 -2.08
N GLY A 1005 30.23 5.45 -2.06
CA GLY A 1005 29.89 6.66 -1.31
C GLY A 1005 28.42 6.79 -0.94
N ASN A 1006 28.13 7.51 0.15
CA ASN A 1006 26.78 7.94 0.54
C ASN A 1006 26.62 9.42 0.18
N VAL A 1007 25.78 9.72 -0.80
CA VAL A 1007 25.71 11.03 -1.48
C VAL A 1007 24.28 11.57 -1.42
N LYS A 1008 24.09 12.89 -1.34
CA LYS A 1008 22.73 13.46 -1.45
C LYS A 1008 22.19 13.29 -2.88
N ASP A 1009 20.89 13.06 -3.01
CA ASP A 1009 20.23 12.92 -4.31
C ASP A 1009 20.32 14.17 -5.20
N SER A 1010 20.54 15.35 -4.61
CA SER A 1010 20.86 16.61 -5.30
C SER A 1010 22.33 16.81 -5.68
N GLU A 1011 23.25 15.96 -5.19
CA GLU A 1011 24.71 16.19 -5.23
C GLU A 1011 25.47 15.13 -6.05
N GLU A 1012 24.79 14.15 -6.65
CA GLU A 1012 25.40 13.01 -7.36
C GLU A 1012 26.49 13.42 -8.38
N LYS A 1013 26.24 14.48 -9.17
CA LYS A 1013 27.16 14.99 -10.20
C LYS A 1013 28.42 15.63 -9.59
N LEU A 1014 28.25 16.45 -8.55
CA LEU A 1014 29.36 17.11 -7.86
C LEU A 1014 30.27 16.10 -7.15
N TRP A 1015 29.69 15.03 -6.60
CA TRP A 1015 30.45 13.93 -6.01
C TRP A 1015 31.24 13.15 -7.05
N ALA A 1016 30.63 12.81 -8.20
CA ALA A 1016 31.34 12.13 -9.29
C ALA A 1016 32.50 12.97 -9.86
N GLU A 1017 32.30 14.28 -10.02
CA GLU A 1017 33.35 15.23 -10.41
C GLU A 1017 34.47 15.33 -9.38
N HIS A 1018 34.13 15.37 -8.09
CA HIS A 1018 35.11 15.35 -7.00
C HIS A 1018 35.94 14.06 -6.99
N VAL A 1019 35.31 12.88 -7.09
CA VAL A 1019 36.01 11.59 -7.17
C VAL A 1019 36.97 11.56 -8.36
N SER A 1020 36.51 11.88 -9.57
CA SER A 1020 37.35 11.86 -10.78
C SER A 1020 38.55 12.81 -10.66
N LYS A 1021 38.31 14.02 -10.15
CA LYS A 1021 39.36 15.04 -9.97
C LYS A 1021 40.38 14.62 -8.91
N SER A 1022 39.93 14.14 -7.76
CA SER A 1022 40.84 13.75 -6.68
C SER A 1022 41.66 12.50 -7.02
N ILE A 1023 41.09 11.51 -7.70
CA ILE A 1023 41.87 10.36 -8.21
C ILE A 1023 42.91 10.80 -9.24
N TYR A 1024 42.60 11.77 -10.12
CA TYR A 1024 43.58 12.36 -11.05
C TYR A 1024 44.70 13.12 -10.32
N GLU A 1025 44.37 13.95 -9.33
CA GLU A 1025 45.37 14.70 -8.55
C GLU A 1025 46.29 13.77 -7.75
N ILE A 1026 45.75 12.69 -7.18
CA ILE A 1026 46.49 11.63 -6.48
C ILE A 1026 47.37 10.83 -7.46
N ALA A 1027 46.84 10.38 -8.60
CA ALA A 1027 47.62 9.68 -9.62
C ALA A 1027 48.84 10.51 -10.06
N ARG A 1028 48.65 11.81 -10.23
CA ARG A 1028 49.73 12.75 -10.57
C ARG A 1028 50.75 12.93 -9.44
N SER A 1029 50.35 12.92 -8.16
CA SER A 1029 51.32 13.01 -7.04
C SER A 1029 52.11 11.72 -6.84
N GLU A 1030 51.51 10.57 -7.13
CA GLU A 1030 52.19 9.25 -7.14
C GLU A 1030 53.07 9.05 -8.40
N GLY A 1031 53.16 10.05 -9.30
CA GLY A 1031 54.02 10.06 -10.47
C GLY A 1031 53.43 9.45 -11.74
N HIS A 1032 52.17 9.00 -11.70
CA HIS A 1032 51.49 8.44 -12.86
C HIS A 1032 50.98 9.53 -13.82
N ARG A 1033 50.97 9.21 -15.13
CA ARG A 1033 50.37 10.03 -16.19
C ARG A 1033 49.13 9.33 -16.73
N TRP A 1034 48.06 9.37 -15.96
CA TRP A 1034 46.79 8.74 -16.32
C TRP A 1034 45.74 9.77 -16.74
N GLU A 1035 45.01 9.45 -17.80
CA GLU A 1035 43.65 9.95 -17.99
C GLU A 1035 42.75 9.24 -16.97
N VAL A 1036 41.89 10.01 -16.29
CA VAL A 1036 41.00 9.49 -15.24
C VAL A 1036 39.57 9.92 -15.56
N THR A 1037 38.70 8.94 -15.74
CA THR A 1037 37.32 9.14 -16.20
C THR A 1037 36.33 8.36 -15.34
N ILE A 1038 35.13 8.90 -15.15
CA ILE A 1038 33.99 8.14 -14.62
C ILE A 1038 33.40 7.33 -15.77
N GLU A 1039 33.57 6.01 -15.72
CA GLU A 1039 33.04 5.07 -16.72
C GLU A 1039 31.57 4.74 -16.45
N HIS A 1040 31.16 4.67 -15.18
CA HIS A 1040 29.77 4.42 -14.74
C HIS A 1040 29.48 4.99 -13.34
N ILE A 1041 28.21 5.30 -13.06
CA ILE A 1041 27.69 5.62 -11.72
C ILE A 1041 26.51 4.68 -11.41
N GLU A 1042 26.74 3.70 -10.54
CA GLU A 1042 25.72 2.76 -10.09
C GLU A 1042 24.93 3.34 -8.90
N ARG A 1043 23.60 3.16 -8.91
CA ARG A 1043 22.69 3.69 -7.88
C ARG A 1043 22.15 2.58 -6.98
N VAL A 1044 23.06 1.93 -6.24
CA VAL A 1044 22.83 0.69 -5.48
C VAL A 1044 21.54 0.69 -4.66
N LYS A 1045 21.26 1.78 -3.90
CA LYS A 1045 20.05 1.94 -3.07
C LYS A 1045 19.87 3.37 -2.54
N TRP A 1046 18.72 3.62 -1.91
CA TRP A 1046 18.58 4.65 -0.88
C TRP A 1046 19.20 4.18 0.44
N TYR A 1047 20.05 5.02 1.05
CA TYR A 1047 20.65 4.81 2.37
C TYR A 1047 19.86 5.53 3.48
N ALA A 1048 19.39 6.74 3.20
CA ALA A 1048 18.49 7.52 4.06
C ALA A 1048 17.54 8.38 3.21
N ALA A 1049 16.69 9.18 3.84
CA ALA A 1049 15.93 10.21 3.13
C ALA A 1049 16.91 11.19 2.48
N HIS A 1050 16.75 11.44 1.17
CA HIS A 1050 17.65 12.25 0.35
C HIS A 1050 19.12 11.81 0.28
N ILE A 1051 19.47 10.60 0.73
CA ILE A 1051 20.84 10.05 0.62
C ILE A 1051 20.81 8.70 -0.10
N ARG A 1052 21.50 8.60 -1.23
CA ARG A 1052 21.72 7.37 -1.99
C ARG A 1052 23.10 6.79 -1.66
N HIS A 1053 23.21 5.46 -1.68
CA HIS A 1053 24.50 4.77 -1.78
C HIS A 1053 24.80 4.62 -3.29
N LEU A 1054 25.89 5.24 -3.72
CA LEU A 1054 26.43 5.19 -5.08
C LEU A 1054 27.71 4.35 -5.13
N VAL A 1055 28.03 3.85 -6.33
CA VAL A 1055 29.38 3.39 -6.68
C VAL A 1055 29.80 4.08 -7.97
N ALA A 1056 30.98 4.70 -7.97
CA ALA A 1056 31.61 5.23 -9.17
C ALA A 1056 32.65 4.24 -9.69
N ASP A 1057 32.49 3.82 -10.95
CA ASP A 1057 33.50 3.04 -11.66
C ASP A 1057 34.44 4.06 -12.35
N VAL A 1058 35.67 4.16 -11.86
CA VAL A 1058 36.65 5.15 -12.29
C VAL A 1058 37.74 4.46 -13.13
N GLY A 1059 37.72 4.69 -14.44
CA GLY A 1059 38.73 4.21 -15.37
C GLY A 1059 39.96 5.11 -15.36
N CYS A 1060 41.10 4.55 -14.95
CA CYS A 1060 42.41 5.19 -15.02
C CYS A 1060 43.21 4.55 -16.16
N ARG A 1061 43.76 5.32 -17.09
CA ARG A 1061 44.45 4.81 -18.30
C ARG A 1061 45.71 5.59 -18.61
N GLN A 1062 46.83 4.92 -18.85
CA GLN A 1062 48.08 5.57 -19.21
C GLN A 1062 47.98 6.35 -20.53
N ILE A 1063 48.30 7.63 -20.47
CA ILE A 1063 48.41 8.50 -21.63
C ILE A 1063 49.66 8.08 -22.40
N GLN A 1064 49.49 7.58 -23.63
CA GLN A 1064 50.59 7.33 -24.55
C GLN A 1064 51.20 8.66 -25.01
N THR A 1065 52.52 8.74 -24.99
CA THR A 1065 53.34 9.89 -25.41
C THR A 1065 53.95 9.67 -26.77
#